data_AF-A0A1E3WN54-F1
#
_entry.id   AF-A0A1E3WN54-F1
#
_cell.length_a   1.000
_cell.length_b   1.000
_cell.length_c   1.000
_cell.angle_alpha   90.00
_cell.angle_beta   90.00
_cell.angle_gamma   90.00
#
_symmetry.space_group_name_H-M   'P 1'
#
loop_
_entity.id
_entity.type
_entity.pdbx_description
1 polymer ?
#
loop_
_entity_poly.entity_id
_entity_poly.type
_entity_poly.pdbx_seq_one_letter_code
_entity_poly.pdbx_strand_id
1 'polypeptide(L)'
;MHFYQAVITTAALTSASLTSVSAQASQNISSLMIEIRQQDGISFYYSIANGMTLNGDVTIVRDNQGYTVGQFSQGVPNGRWQVFLPNNQKLLDGQYAQGYQDGQWQLFDSSGNLSEKQYYRQGVPDGVWEQYNLQGNVDQTTLYKEGQKVQVERFFVSGKRQALETYLDNLRHGVWETYHENGTVALRQEYANNHLSGRYLEQNSAGKIIVEGEYNTQGERQGAWRSFYDDGTPNSEIHFEAGIHNGKALSYFPSGQLAQQATYKNNHLDGESLRYHENGHLYEKEHYQDGQLEGLQVIYNADQVVIAESNFKLGTLAGEQKSYFDDGKLKQLTNYHTTILADNGQYPLHGIQEQYDSEGRLVEKGNFKQGVKDGLFTRYRQGEMESEENWLAGERHGKQTRYYATDKLRSIDHYEHGKQTGRSESYFADGTLKERGTRLNSVWIGKYESFYETGLPREVIHYASTVDENTYRAKFHGHYARWFGNGDPSETGEYIEGKKTGEWLAYNQGLVTRKQTYLDGKLNGEYAEYYNGRRRVTGLYQDNMKTGVWTGYRYQESDPTFGTIAEGNILRTSEYANNKLHGKREYFDFKQLRYRSESYVKGVQTGPYAEYYVTNGQLKRQGEMIKNVQTGLWQGWFEDGMQSFSSELLAGQQHGEHREYYANGQLKQHAQFEKGKLNGLLTQYYQTGKQEYQEQWLKGQKEGEASYFHTNGKLAEKGSYLRERKEGLWLNYWPNGEKRSEGSYISNRQSGDWVYYDQFGKLIKTEHH
;
A
#
# COMPACT_ATOMS: atom_id res chain seq x y z
N MET A 1 21.47 -87.76 -17.72
CA MET A 1 21.56 -89.08 -17.07
C MET A 1 23.02 -89.53 -17.07
N HIS A 2 23.63 -89.52 -15.88
CA HIS A 2 24.15 -90.73 -15.25
C HIS A 2 25.12 -91.69 -16.00
N PHE A 3 26.31 -91.81 -15.40
CA PHE A 3 27.17 -93.00 -15.18
C PHE A 3 28.41 -93.27 -16.07
N TYR A 4 29.57 -93.07 -15.43
CA TYR A 4 30.68 -94.03 -15.17
C TYR A 4 31.74 -94.36 -16.22
N GLN A 5 32.94 -93.83 -15.93
CA GLN A 5 34.17 -94.53 -15.52
C GLN A 5 34.47 -95.97 -16.00
N ALA A 6 35.62 -96.02 -16.68
CA ALA A 6 36.82 -96.80 -16.37
C ALA A 6 36.85 -98.30 -16.75
N VAL A 7 38.04 -98.75 -17.19
CA VAL A 7 38.95 -99.62 -16.41
C VAL A 7 39.94 -100.40 -17.33
N ILE A 8 41.22 -100.43 -16.90
CA ILE A 8 42.31 -101.43 -17.08
C ILE A 8 43.23 -101.43 -18.33
N THR A 9 44.43 -100.88 -18.10
CA THR A 9 45.80 -101.46 -18.16
C THR A 9 46.06 -102.88 -18.71
N THR A 10 47.07 -103.07 -19.58
CA THR A 10 48.42 -103.66 -19.27
C THR A 10 49.16 -104.18 -20.52
N ALA A 11 50.51 -104.19 -20.39
CA ALA A 11 51.51 -105.06 -21.03
C ALA A 11 52.16 -104.65 -22.37
N ALA A 12 53.22 -103.85 -22.24
CA ALA A 12 54.63 -104.18 -22.47
C ALA A 12 55.12 -104.98 -23.70
N LEU A 13 56.22 -104.43 -24.26
CA LEU A 13 57.47 -105.02 -24.82
C LEU A 13 57.71 -104.80 -26.32
N THR A 14 58.69 -103.96 -26.66
CA THR A 14 60.05 -104.43 -26.99
C THR A 14 61.04 -103.28 -27.14
N SER A 15 62.24 -103.56 -26.67
CA SER A 15 63.45 -102.74 -26.62
C SER A 15 64.13 -102.56 -27.98
N ALA A 16 64.69 -101.37 -28.23
CA ALA A 16 65.86 -101.22 -29.09
C ALA A 16 66.70 -99.99 -28.68
N SER A 17 67.89 -100.30 -28.17
CA SER A 17 69.17 -99.64 -28.47
C SER A 17 69.39 -98.19 -28.03
N LEU A 18 70.12 -98.07 -26.92
CA LEU A 18 70.98 -96.94 -26.59
C LEU A 18 71.96 -96.66 -27.75
N THR A 19 71.86 -95.48 -28.36
CA THR A 19 73.02 -94.79 -28.92
C THR A 19 73.17 -93.47 -28.19
N SER A 20 74.10 -93.48 -27.24
CA SER A 20 74.69 -92.28 -26.66
C SER A 20 75.33 -91.45 -27.78
N VAL A 21 74.65 -90.39 -28.20
CA VAL A 21 75.31 -89.29 -28.90
C VAL A 21 75.72 -88.28 -27.83
N SER A 22 77.03 -88.07 -27.77
CA SER A 22 77.75 -87.18 -26.88
C SER A 22 77.02 -85.86 -26.67
N ALA A 23 76.80 -85.50 -25.41
CA ALA A 23 76.60 -84.13 -24.99
C ALA A 23 77.86 -83.33 -25.39
N GLN A 24 77.83 -82.71 -26.56
CA GLN A 24 78.77 -81.66 -26.92
C GLN A 24 78.49 -80.50 -25.97
N ALA A 25 79.53 -80.12 -25.23
CA ALA A 25 79.48 -79.09 -24.21
C ALA A 25 78.89 -77.78 -24.77
N SER A 26 77.66 -77.44 -24.36
CA SER A 26 77.10 -76.11 -24.58
C SER A 26 77.98 -75.11 -23.83
N GLN A 27 78.70 -74.26 -24.56
CA GLN A 27 79.52 -73.22 -23.93
C GLN A 27 78.59 -72.16 -23.32
N ASN A 28 78.66 -72.02 -22.00
CA ASN A 28 78.11 -70.87 -21.28
C ASN A 28 79.12 -69.72 -21.42
N ILE A 29 78.81 -68.69 -22.20
CA ILE A 29 79.81 -67.66 -22.59
C ILE A 29 79.40 -66.22 -22.24
N SER A 30 78.46 -66.01 -21.32
CA SER A 30 77.89 -64.69 -20.96
C SER A 30 78.87 -63.54 -20.76
N SER A 31 80.02 -63.79 -20.14
CA SER A 31 81.09 -62.81 -19.86
C SER A 31 82.27 -62.88 -20.85
N LEU A 32 82.14 -63.68 -21.90
CA LEU A 32 83.19 -64.06 -22.85
C LEU A 32 82.75 -63.84 -24.30
N MET A 33 81.85 -62.88 -24.56
CA MET A 33 81.46 -62.49 -25.93
C MET A 33 81.29 -60.97 -26.10
N ILE A 34 81.49 -60.48 -27.33
CA ILE A 34 81.23 -59.09 -27.74
C ILE A 34 80.25 -59.06 -28.90
N GLU A 35 79.23 -58.20 -28.81
CA GLU A 35 78.31 -57.86 -29.89
C GLU A 35 78.82 -56.61 -30.60
N ILE A 36 79.01 -56.68 -31.92
CA ILE A 36 79.35 -55.55 -32.78
C ILE A 36 78.17 -55.32 -33.71
N ARG A 37 77.48 -54.18 -33.51
CA ARG A 37 76.36 -53.77 -34.37
C ARG A 37 76.88 -53.08 -35.63
N GLN A 38 76.44 -53.55 -36.79
CA GLN A 38 76.73 -52.91 -38.07
C GLN A 38 75.70 -51.82 -38.40
N GLN A 39 76.02 -50.95 -39.37
CA GLN A 39 75.12 -49.87 -39.81
C GLN A 39 73.84 -50.39 -40.50
N ASP A 40 73.87 -51.60 -41.05
CA ASP A 40 72.74 -52.28 -41.69
C ASP A 40 71.78 -52.95 -40.69
N GLY A 41 72.06 -52.82 -39.38
CA GLY A 41 71.24 -53.36 -38.31
C GLY A 41 71.53 -54.81 -37.93
N ILE A 42 72.45 -55.50 -38.62
CA ILE A 42 72.84 -56.87 -38.29
C ILE A 42 73.95 -56.85 -37.23
N SER A 43 73.72 -57.56 -36.12
CA SER A 43 74.74 -57.75 -35.08
C SER A 43 75.63 -58.95 -35.39
N PHE A 44 76.95 -58.76 -35.33
CA PHE A 44 77.93 -59.83 -35.34
C PHE A 44 78.43 -60.11 -33.91
N TYR A 45 78.52 -61.38 -33.56
CA TYR A 45 78.89 -61.85 -32.24
C TYR A 45 80.20 -62.65 -32.30
N TYR A 46 81.13 -62.27 -31.43
CA TYR A 46 82.45 -62.88 -31.32
C TYR A 46 82.70 -63.38 -29.90
N SER A 47 83.44 -64.49 -29.76
CA SER A 47 83.93 -64.95 -28.46
C SER A 47 85.18 -64.15 -28.05
N ILE A 48 85.18 -63.54 -26.87
CA ILE A 48 86.32 -62.84 -26.27
C ILE A 48 87.45 -63.83 -25.96
N ALA A 49 87.13 -65.11 -25.69
CA ALA A 49 88.12 -66.11 -25.31
C ALA A 49 89.12 -66.44 -26.44
N ASN A 50 88.69 -66.38 -27.70
CA ASN A 50 89.52 -66.75 -28.86
C ASN A 50 89.43 -65.79 -30.05
N GLY A 51 88.63 -64.72 -29.96
CA GLY A 51 88.42 -63.75 -31.04
C GLY A 51 87.65 -64.29 -32.25
N MET A 52 87.17 -65.53 -32.22
CA MET A 52 86.46 -66.15 -33.34
C MET A 52 84.97 -65.81 -33.30
N THR A 53 84.35 -65.75 -34.48
CA THR A 53 82.90 -65.58 -34.64
C THR A 53 82.13 -66.74 -34.01
N LEU A 54 81.02 -66.45 -33.33
CA LEU A 54 80.13 -67.48 -32.79
C LEU A 54 79.55 -68.35 -33.93
N ASN A 55 79.52 -69.66 -33.73
CA ASN A 55 78.98 -70.63 -34.69
C ASN A 55 78.25 -71.76 -33.94
N GLY A 56 77.14 -72.24 -34.50
CA GLY A 56 76.33 -73.31 -33.92
C GLY A 56 75.39 -72.83 -32.81
N ASP A 57 74.90 -73.77 -32.01
CA ASP A 57 74.04 -73.49 -30.85
C ASP A 57 74.84 -72.83 -29.71
N VAL A 58 74.44 -71.63 -29.31
CA VAL A 58 75.09 -70.88 -28.23
C VAL A 58 74.07 -70.46 -27.18
N THR A 59 74.42 -70.66 -25.91
CA THR A 59 73.65 -70.12 -24.77
C THR A 59 74.33 -68.89 -24.21
N ILE A 60 73.64 -67.76 -24.30
CA ILE A 60 74.03 -66.46 -23.78
C ILE A 60 73.31 -66.24 -22.46
N VAL A 61 73.99 -66.46 -21.34
CA VAL A 61 73.45 -66.11 -20.02
C VAL A 61 73.60 -64.58 -19.82
N ARG A 62 72.67 -63.92 -19.16
CA ARG A 62 72.81 -62.51 -18.78
C ARG A 62 72.58 -62.43 -17.27
N ASP A 63 73.59 -61.99 -16.52
CA ASP A 63 73.57 -62.03 -15.04
C ASP A 63 72.26 -61.44 -14.50
N ASN A 64 71.49 -62.27 -13.77
CA ASN A 64 70.17 -61.97 -13.20
C ASN A 64 69.06 -61.49 -14.19
N GLN A 65 69.25 -61.60 -15.51
CA GLN A 65 68.25 -61.22 -16.52
C GLN A 65 67.77 -62.39 -17.40
N GLY A 66 68.21 -63.61 -17.09
CA GLY A 66 67.81 -64.82 -17.79
C GLY A 66 68.87 -65.26 -18.80
N TYR A 67 68.45 -65.99 -19.83
CA TYR A 67 69.37 -66.49 -20.86
C TYR A 67 68.72 -66.54 -22.24
N THR A 68 69.54 -66.44 -23.27
CA THR A 68 69.14 -66.57 -24.66
C THR A 68 69.81 -67.79 -25.27
N VAL A 69 69.05 -68.65 -25.92
CA VAL A 69 69.57 -69.76 -26.72
C VAL A 69 69.40 -69.38 -28.18
N GLY A 70 70.52 -69.20 -28.88
CA GLY A 70 70.53 -68.74 -30.27
C GLY A 70 71.47 -69.57 -31.13
N GLN A 71 71.09 -69.79 -32.38
CA GLN A 71 71.96 -70.36 -33.40
C GLN A 71 72.71 -69.26 -34.15
N PHE A 72 74.01 -69.45 -34.35
CA PHE A 72 74.87 -68.51 -35.06
C PHE A 72 75.56 -69.16 -36.26
N SER A 73 75.76 -68.38 -37.32
CA SER A 73 76.59 -68.74 -38.47
C SER A 73 77.53 -67.57 -38.79
N GLN A 74 78.83 -67.80 -38.67
CA GLN A 74 79.88 -66.79 -38.83
C GLN A 74 79.63 -65.52 -38.01
N GLY A 75 79.12 -65.68 -36.78
CA GLY A 75 78.87 -64.60 -35.83
C GLY A 75 77.51 -63.93 -36.01
N VAL A 76 76.75 -64.26 -37.04
CA VAL A 76 75.41 -63.69 -37.27
C VAL A 76 74.34 -64.65 -36.75
N PRO A 77 73.29 -64.16 -36.06
CA PRO A 77 72.12 -64.98 -35.73
C PRO A 77 71.53 -65.65 -36.98
N ASN A 78 71.51 -66.98 -37.01
CA ASN A 78 71.04 -67.75 -38.17
C ASN A 78 70.55 -69.13 -37.70
N GLY A 79 69.23 -69.27 -37.56
CA GLY A 79 68.56 -70.42 -37.00
C GLY A 79 67.66 -70.04 -35.81
N ARG A 80 67.33 -71.02 -34.96
CA ARG A 80 66.38 -70.81 -33.85
C ARG A 80 66.93 -69.84 -32.81
N TRP A 81 66.03 -69.00 -32.27
CA TRP A 81 66.32 -67.99 -31.26
C TRP A 81 65.27 -67.99 -30.15
N GLN A 82 65.70 -68.17 -28.91
CA GLN A 82 64.81 -68.28 -27.76
C GLN A 82 65.35 -67.45 -26.60
N VAL A 83 64.50 -66.67 -25.96
CA VAL A 83 64.85 -65.89 -24.77
C VAL A 83 64.04 -66.40 -23.58
N PHE A 84 64.71 -66.63 -22.45
CA PHE A 84 64.14 -67.14 -21.21
C PHE A 84 64.42 -66.17 -20.07
N LEU A 85 63.44 -65.99 -19.18
CA LEU A 85 63.57 -65.28 -17.91
C LEU A 85 64.41 -66.09 -16.89
N PRO A 86 64.92 -65.46 -15.81
CA PRO A 86 65.67 -66.17 -14.76
C PRO A 86 64.95 -67.38 -14.13
N ASN A 87 63.62 -67.37 -14.16
CA ASN A 87 62.76 -68.44 -13.65
C ASN A 87 62.51 -69.58 -14.67
N ASN A 88 63.26 -69.62 -15.77
CA ASN A 88 63.12 -70.56 -16.90
C ASN A 88 61.82 -70.43 -17.72
N GLN A 89 60.99 -69.40 -17.50
CA GLN A 89 59.88 -69.13 -18.39
C GLN A 89 60.37 -68.52 -19.70
N LYS A 90 59.82 -68.99 -20.82
CA LYS A 90 60.14 -68.46 -22.14
C LYS A 90 59.50 -67.09 -22.30
N LEU A 91 60.26 -66.10 -22.75
CA LEU A 91 59.80 -64.74 -23.09
C LEU A 91 59.58 -64.59 -24.60
N LEU A 92 60.40 -65.27 -25.41
CA LEU A 92 60.39 -65.15 -26.86
C LEU A 92 60.89 -66.45 -27.53
N ASP A 93 60.28 -66.86 -28.64
CA ASP A 93 60.69 -67.97 -29.51
C ASP A 93 60.55 -67.54 -30.98
N GLY A 94 61.60 -67.67 -31.78
CA GLY A 94 61.57 -67.30 -33.19
C GLY A 94 62.76 -67.84 -33.95
N GLN A 95 62.94 -67.37 -35.18
CA GLN A 95 64.06 -67.75 -36.03
C GLN A 95 64.67 -66.52 -36.70
N TYR A 96 66.00 -66.50 -36.76
CA TYR A 96 66.74 -65.56 -37.58
C TYR A 96 67.19 -66.25 -38.88
N ALA A 97 67.14 -65.54 -39.99
CA ALA A 97 67.79 -65.95 -41.24
C ALA A 97 68.78 -64.85 -41.63
N GLN A 98 70.08 -65.19 -41.67
CA GLN A 98 71.17 -64.25 -42.00
C GLN A 98 71.11 -62.93 -41.18
N GLY A 99 70.73 -62.99 -39.91
CA GLY A 99 70.69 -61.85 -39.01
C GLY A 99 69.36 -61.10 -38.97
N TYR A 100 68.43 -61.40 -39.89
CA TYR A 100 67.11 -60.80 -39.91
C TYR A 100 66.07 -61.72 -39.26
N GLN A 101 65.10 -61.14 -38.54
CA GLN A 101 63.96 -61.90 -38.04
C GLN A 101 63.20 -62.50 -39.23
N ASP A 102 62.96 -63.80 -39.22
CA ASP A 102 62.32 -64.49 -40.34
C ASP A 102 61.34 -65.55 -39.82
N GLY A 103 60.20 -65.66 -40.50
CA GLY A 103 59.13 -66.56 -40.12
C GLY A 103 58.35 -66.10 -38.87
N GLN A 104 57.81 -67.07 -38.13
CA GLN A 104 56.94 -66.84 -36.98
C GLN A 104 57.74 -66.60 -35.70
N TRP A 105 57.36 -65.55 -34.98
CA TRP A 105 57.87 -65.17 -33.68
C TRP A 105 56.76 -65.24 -32.65
N GLN A 106 57.01 -65.88 -31.52
CA GLN A 106 56.07 -66.02 -30.41
C GLN A 106 56.62 -65.25 -29.21
N LEU A 107 55.82 -64.35 -28.65
CA LEU A 107 56.13 -63.62 -27.44
C LEU A 107 55.22 -64.12 -26.33
N PHE A 108 55.77 -64.18 -25.13
CA PHE A 108 55.10 -64.66 -23.94
C PHE A 108 55.12 -63.59 -22.86
N ASP A 109 54.05 -63.53 -22.06
CA ASP A 109 53.96 -62.66 -20.90
C ASP A 109 54.89 -63.13 -19.75
N SER A 110 55.00 -62.33 -18.69
CA SER A 110 55.81 -62.67 -17.51
C SER A 110 55.32 -63.88 -16.72
N SER A 111 54.15 -64.44 -17.06
CA SER A 111 53.59 -65.67 -16.47
C SER A 111 53.84 -66.89 -17.37
N GLY A 112 54.40 -66.70 -18.57
CA GLY A 112 54.69 -67.73 -19.56
C GLY A 112 53.52 -68.05 -20.51
N ASN A 113 52.44 -67.27 -20.50
CA ASN A 113 51.35 -67.42 -21.47
C ASN A 113 51.71 -66.71 -22.77
N LEU A 114 51.22 -67.23 -23.90
CA LEU A 114 51.42 -66.59 -25.19
C LEU A 114 50.71 -65.22 -25.23
N SER A 115 51.45 -64.14 -25.44
CA SER A 115 50.91 -62.78 -25.55
C SER A 115 50.76 -62.32 -27.00
N GLU A 116 51.71 -62.70 -27.87
CA GLU A 116 51.70 -62.32 -29.29
C GLU A 116 52.28 -63.41 -30.20
N LYS A 117 51.76 -63.50 -31.42
CA LYS A 117 52.43 -64.11 -32.55
C LYS A 117 52.70 -63.05 -33.62
N GLN A 118 53.94 -62.91 -34.02
CA GLN A 118 54.39 -61.95 -35.03
C GLN A 118 54.98 -62.74 -36.21
N TYR A 119 54.93 -62.15 -37.40
CA TYR A 119 55.51 -62.74 -38.61
C TYR A 119 56.38 -61.73 -39.32
N TYR A 120 57.59 -62.15 -39.65
CA TYR A 120 58.59 -61.32 -40.33
C TYR A 120 59.10 -62.03 -41.58
N ARG A 121 59.43 -61.25 -42.61
CA ARG A 121 60.18 -61.71 -43.78
C ARG A 121 61.38 -60.78 -43.94
N GLN A 122 62.60 -61.32 -43.79
CA GLN A 122 63.84 -60.52 -43.81
C GLN A 122 63.78 -59.28 -42.89
N GLY A 123 63.25 -59.42 -41.68
CA GLY A 123 63.20 -58.37 -40.67
C GLY A 123 62.07 -57.36 -40.84
N VAL A 124 61.27 -57.47 -41.90
CA VAL A 124 60.10 -56.62 -42.15
C VAL A 124 58.83 -57.34 -41.72
N PRO A 125 57.91 -56.70 -40.95
CA PRO A 125 56.60 -57.26 -40.64
C PRO A 125 55.85 -57.70 -41.90
N ASP A 126 55.54 -58.98 -42.01
CA ASP A 126 54.87 -59.55 -43.18
C ASP A 126 54.07 -60.79 -42.77
N GLY A 127 52.73 -60.72 -42.87
CA GLY A 127 51.80 -61.74 -42.39
C GLY A 127 50.85 -61.23 -41.31
N VAL A 128 50.06 -62.16 -40.75
CA VAL A 128 49.02 -61.85 -39.74
C VAL A 128 49.62 -61.93 -38.35
N TRP A 129 49.78 -60.80 -37.68
CA TRP A 129 50.17 -60.75 -36.29
C TRP A 129 48.95 -60.96 -35.41
N GLU A 130 49.05 -61.79 -34.38
CA GLU A 130 48.00 -62.10 -33.42
C GLU A 130 48.41 -61.59 -32.03
N GLN A 131 47.51 -60.91 -31.33
CA GLN A 131 47.65 -60.52 -29.94
C GLN A 131 46.60 -61.26 -29.11
N TYR A 132 47.01 -61.69 -27.92
CA TYR A 132 46.22 -62.51 -27.02
C TYR A 132 45.92 -61.75 -25.74
N ASN A 133 44.68 -61.85 -25.28
CA ASN A 133 44.28 -61.30 -23.98
C ASN A 133 44.73 -62.21 -22.82
N LEU A 134 44.50 -61.76 -21.57
CA LEU A 134 44.85 -62.50 -20.35
C LEU A 134 44.14 -63.87 -20.21
N GLN A 135 43.10 -64.14 -20.99
CA GLN A 135 42.41 -65.44 -21.02
C GLN A 135 42.96 -66.38 -22.09
N GLY A 136 43.94 -65.94 -22.89
CA GLY A 136 44.53 -66.71 -23.98
C GLY A 136 43.71 -66.74 -25.27
N ASN A 137 42.69 -65.88 -25.39
CA ASN A 137 41.94 -65.69 -26.64
C ASN A 137 42.61 -64.59 -27.47
N VAL A 138 42.55 -64.70 -28.81
CA VAL A 138 42.99 -63.62 -29.70
C VAL A 138 42.05 -62.43 -29.54
N ASP A 139 42.56 -61.28 -29.09
CA ASP A 139 41.79 -60.04 -28.96
C ASP A 139 42.05 -59.05 -30.10
N GLN A 140 43.15 -59.22 -30.83
CA GLN A 140 43.48 -58.42 -32.00
C GLN A 140 44.30 -59.22 -33.01
N THR A 141 44.00 -59.04 -34.31
CA THR A 141 44.90 -59.45 -35.39
C THR A 141 45.27 -58.25 -36.25
N THR A 142 46.54 -58.14 -36.64
CA THR A 142 47.02 -57.10 -37.57
C THR A 142 47.67 -57.74 -38.78
N LEU A 143 47.15 -57.48 -39.97
CA LEU A 143 47.76 -57.90 -41.23
C LEU A 143 48.80 -56.85 -41.67
N TYR A 144 50.06 -57.26 -41.75
CA TYR A 144 51.13 -56.52 -42.39
C TYR A 144 51.45 -57.11 -43.77
N LYS A 145 51.72 -56.24 -44.75
CA LYS A 145 52.32 -56.60 -46.04
C LYS A 145 53.49 -55.68 -46.31
N GLU A 146 54.69 -56.23 -46.48
CA GLU A 146 55.90 -55.44 -46.74
C GLU A 146 56.13 -54.31 -45.70
N GLY A 147 55.79 -54.57 -44.43
CA GLY A 147 55.97 -53.62 -43.32
C GLY A 147 54.85 -52.60 -43.17
N GLN A 148 53.91 -52.53 -44.11
CA GLN A 148 52.75 -51.65 -44.03
C GLN A 148 51.57 -52.35 -43.36
N LYS A 149 50.93 -51.66 -42.42
CA LYS A 149 49.67 -52.09 -41.81
C LYS A 149 48.57 -52.00 -42.88
N VAL A 150 47.88 -53.12 -43.12
CA VAL A 150 46.80 -53.23 -44.11
C VAL A 150 45.43 -53.31 -43.43
N GLN A 151 45.33 -54.11 -42.36
CA GLN A 151 44.06 -54.39 -41.71
C GLN A 151 44.28 -54.72 -40.23
N VAL A 152 43.41 -54.22 -39.35
CA VAL A 152 43.32 -54.62 -37.94
C VAL A 152 41.92 -55.17 -37.70
N GLU A 153 41.84 -56.38 -37.15
CA GLU A 153 40.60 -56.90 -36.57
C GLU A 153 40.73 -56.94 -35.06
N ARG A 154 39.68 -56.52 -34.35
CA ARG A 154 39.56 -56.64 -32.90
C ARG A 154 38.44 -57.59 -32.57
N PHE A 155 38.57 -58.32 -31.47
CA PHE A 155 37.61 -59.34 -31.05
C PHE A 155 37.14 -59.09 -29.62
N PHE A 156 35.86 -59.35 -29.37
CA PHE A 156 35.33 -59.44 -28.02
C PHE A 156 35.90 -60.66 -27.30
N VAL A 157 35.76 -60.71 -25.97
CA VAL A 157 36.18 -61.88 -25.16
C VAL A 157 35.51 -63.18 -25.65
N SER A 158 34.31 -63.07 -26.26
CA SER A 158 33.58 -64.19 -26.87
C SER A 158 34.20 -64.75 -28.16
N GLY A 159 35.19 -64.07 -28.74
CA GLY A 159 35.79 -64.39 -30.04
C GLY A 159 35.04 -63.83 -31.25
N LYS A 160 33.92 -63.13 -31.06
CA LYS A 160 33.23 -62.41 -32.14
C LYS A 160 33.97 -61.13 -32.50
N ARG A 161 33.89 -60.72 -33.77
CA ARG A 161 34.51 -59.49 -34.26
C ARG A 161 33.88 -58.27 -33.58
N GLN A 162 34.73 -57.41 -33.01
CA GLN A 162 34.39 -56.13 -32.38
C GLN A 162 34.65 -54.95 -33.33
N ALA A 163 35.74 -55.01 -34.10
CA ALA A 163 36.07 -53.98 -35.07
C ALA A 163 36.84 -54.55 -36.27
N LEU A 164 36.66 -53.91 -37.43
CA LEU A 164 37.43 -54.09 -38.65
C LEU A 164 37.92 -52.72 -39.10
N GLU A 165 39.23 -52.56 -39.16
CA GLU A 165 39.92 -51.31 -39.48
C GLU A 165 40.82 -51.54 -40.69
N THR A 166 40.69 -50.74 -41.74
CA THR A 166 41.54 -50.83 -42.93
C THR A 166 42.50 -49.66 -43.05
N TYR A 167 43.69 -49.93 -43.60
CA TYR A 167 44.81 -49.00 -43.66
C TYR A 167 45.48 -49.04 -45.04
N LEU A 168 45.94 -47.88 -45.49
CA LEU A 168 46.78 -47.70 -46.68
C LEU A 168 47.93 -46.76 -46.29
N ASP A 169 49.17 -47.14 -46.58
CA ASP A 169 50.38 -46.40 -46.16
C ASP A 169 50.40 -46.06 -44.66
N ASN A 170 49.90 -46.97 -43.83
CA ASN A 170 49.72 -46.81 -42.37
C ASN A 170 48.74 -45.70 -41.93
N LEU A 171 47.99 -45.09 -42.85
CA LEU A 171 46.90 -44.16 -42.56
C LEU A 171 45.55 -44.87 -42.64
N ARG A 172 44.57 -44.44 -41.86
CA ARG A 172 43.20 -45.00 -41.93
C ARG A 172 42.63 -44.73 -43.32
N HIS A 173 42.25 -45.79 -44.02
CA HIS A 173 41.80 -45.72 -45.40
C HIS A 173 40.85 -46.88 -45.71
N GLY A 174 39.72 -46.61 -46.35
CA GLY A 174 38.68 -47.59 -46.62
C GLY A 174 37.64 -47.70 -45.50
N VAL A 175 36.95 -48.84 -45.44
CA VAL A 175 35.79 -49.04 -44.57
C VAL A 175 36.23 -49.45 -43.17
N TRP A 176 35.73 -48.73 -42.18
CA TRP A 176 35.90 -48.99 -40.76
C TRP A 176 34.57 -49.39 -40.16
N GLU A 177 34.50 -50.58 -39.58
CA GLU A 177 33.28 -51.11 -38.97
C GLU A 177 33.54 -51.49 -37.52
N THR A 178 32.63 -51.12 -36.62
CA THR A 178 32.51 -51.74 -35.31
C THR A 178 31.21 -52.51 -35.22
N TYR A 179 31.16 -53.50 -34.34
CA TYR A 179 30.03 -54.41 -34.21
C TYR A 179 29.54 -54.43 -32.77
N HIS A 180 28.25 -54.65 -32.58
CA HIS A 180 27.68 -55.08 -31.30
C HIS A 180 28.08 -56.53 -31.00
N GLU A 181 28.07 -56.95 -29.74
CA GLU A 181 28.42 -58.33 -29.31
C GLU A 181 27.54 -59.42 -29.98
N ASN A 182 26.36 -59.05 -30.50
CA ASN A 182 25.51 -59.97 -31.25
C ASN A 182 25.90 -60.15 -32.73
N GLY A 183 26.88 -59.38 -33.23
CA GLY A 183 27.41 -59.43 -34.60
C GLY A 183 26.76 -58.44 -35.57
N THR A 184 25.79 -57.64 -35.13
CA THR A 184 25.25 -56.53 -35.94
C THR A 184 26.29 -55.39 -36.02
N VAL A 185 26.39 -54.72 -37.17
CA VAL A 185 27.23 -53.52 -37.30
C VAL A 185 26.68 -52.47 -36.32
N ALA A 186 27.55 -51.85 -35.53
CA ALA A 186 27.22 -50.75 -34.62
C ALA A 186 27.52 -49.40 -35.28
N LEU A 187 28.67 -49.29 -35.93
CA LEU A 187 29.11 -48.11 -36.63
C LEU A 187 29.88 -48.52 -37.88
N ARG A 188 29.54 -47.93 -39.01
CA ARG A 188 30.30 -48.00 -40.26
C ARG A 188 30.70 -46.58 -40.68
N GLN A 189 31.99 -46.40 -40.90
CA GLN A 189 32.60 -45.18 -41.36
C GLN A 189 33.49 -45.48 -42.55
N GLU A 190 33.65 -44.51 -43.44
CA GLU A 190 34.65 -44.57 -44.49
C GLU A 190 35.72 -43.51 -44.21
N TYR A 191 36.98 -43.90 -44.37
CA TYR A 191 38.14 -43.02 -44.21
C TYR A 191 38.90 -42.90 -45.52
N ALA A 192 39.38 -41.69 -45.81
CA ALA A 192 40.40 -41.42 -46.82
C ALA A 192 41.55 -40.67 -46.16
N ASN A 193 42.69 -41.33 -45.99
CA ASN A 193 43.93 -40.75 -45.44
C ASN A 193 43.71 -40.06 -44.08
N ASN A 194 43.12 -40.78 -43.10
CA ASN A 194 42.74 -40.31 -41.76
C ASN A 194 41.54 -39.35 -41.66
N HIS A 195 41.01 -38.84 -42.77
CA HIS A 195 39.77 -38.05 -42.78
C HIS A 195 38.56 -38.93 -43.01
N LEU A 196 37.44 -38.65 -42.35
CA LEU A 196 36.17 -39.26 -42.71
C LEU A 196 35.80 -38.81 -44.13
N SER A 197 35.33 -39.71 -44.97
CA SER A 197 34.97 -39.42 -46.35
C SER A 197 34.03 -40.52 -46.82
N GLY A 198 32.89 -40.16 -47.42
CA GLY A 198 31.89 -41.13 -47.85
C GLY A 198 30.87 -41.45 -46.76
N ARG A 199 30.35 -42.67 -46.76
CA ARG A 199 29.15 -43.04 -46.00
C ARG A 199 29.42 -43.13 -44.48
N TYR A 200 28.51 -42.56 -43.70
CA TYR A 200 28.42 -42.72 -42.24
C TYR A 200 27.12 -43.44 -41.89
N LEU A 201 27.21 -44.46 -41.03
CA LEU A 201 26.07 -45.26 -40.63
C LEU A 201 26.24 -45.73 -39.18
N GLU A 202 25.25 -45.47 -38.35
CA GLU A 202 25.15 -45.97 -36.98
C GLU A 202 23.89 -46.81 -36.82
N GLN A 203 24.00 -47.98 -36.20
CA GLN A 203 22.89 -48.90 -35.97
C GLN A 203 22.85 -49.35 -34.52
N ASN A 204 21.64 -49.58 -34.01
CA ASN A 204 21.46 -50.17 -32.69
C ASN A 204 21.68 -51.69 -32.69
N SER A 205 21.65 -52.33 -31.52
CA SER A 205 21.87 -53.78 -31.40
C SER A 205 20.80 -54.61 -32.12
N ALA A 206 19.64 -54.07 -32.48
CA ALA A 206 18.65 -54.75 -33.30
C ALA A 206 18.94 -54.64 -34.82
N GLY A 207 19.99 -53.92 -35.22
CA GLY A 207 20.35 -53.66 -36.62
C GLY A 207 19.55 -52.54 -37.27
N LYS A 208 18.73 -51.78 -36.52
CA LYS A 208 18.03 -50.62 -37.06
C LYS A 208 18.99 -49.44 -37.16
N ILE A 209 18.90 -48.70 -38.27
CA ILE A 209 19.68 -47.47 -38.49
C ILE A 209 19.16 -46.42 -37.51
N ILE A 210 20.07 -45.81 -36.75
CA ILE A 210 19.78 -44.70 -35.83
C ILE A 210 20.40 -43.38 -36.30
N VAL A 211 21.47 -43.44 -37.11
CA VAL A 211 22.04 -42.27 -37.80
C VAL A 211 22.57 -42.69 -39.17
N GLU A 212 22.30 -41.90 -40.21
CA GLU A 212 22.97 -42.02 -41.51
C GLU A 212 23.28 -40.65 -42.12
N GLY A 213 24.34 -40.61 -42.92
CA GLY A 213 24.74 -39.41 -43.65
C GLY A 213 25.99 -39.65 -44.48
N GLU A 214 26.49 -38.59 -45.10
CA GLU A 214 27.70 -38.64 -45.91
C GLU A 214 28.67 -37.52 -45.53
N TYR A 215 29.96 -37.81 -45.60
CA TYR A 215 31.04 -36.84 -45.51
C TYR A 215 31.62 -36.59 -46.91
N ASN A 216 31.94 -35.33 -47.22
CA ASN A 216 32.71 -35.00 -48.42
C ASN A 216 34.19 -35.40 -48.28
N THR A 217 35.00 -35.16 -49.31
CA THR A 217 36.43 -35.50 -49.34
C THR A 217 37.28 -34.75 -48.31
N GLN A 218 36.74 -33.73 -47.65
CA GLN A 218 37.39 -32.90 -46.64
C GLN A 218 36.99 -33.33 -45.21
N GLY A 219 36.08 -34.30 -45.06
CA GLY A 219 35.55 -34.72 -43.77
C GLY A 219 34.46 -33.82 -43.20
N GLU A 220 33.81 -33.03 -44.05
CA GLU A 220 32.66 -32.20 -43.68
C GLU A 220 31.36 -32.90 -44.07
N ARG A 221 30.30 -32.70 -43.28
CA ARG A 221 28.98 -33.28 -43.55
C ARG A 221 28.43 -32.76 -44.89
N GLN A 222 27.89 -33.65 -45.70
CA GLN A 222 27.31 -33.34 -47.00
C GLN A 222 25.97 -34.06 -47.19
N GLY A 223 25.01 -33.39 -47.83
CA GLY A 223 23.70 -33.95 -48.14
C GLY A 223 22.80 -34.07 -46.92
N ALA A 224 21.83 -34.98 -47.00
CA ALA A 224 20.85 -35.21 -45.94
C ALA A 224 21.44 -36.11 -44.85
N TRP A 225 21.48 -35.60 -43.63
CA TRP A 225 21.81 -36.34 -42.42
C TRP A 225 20.52 -36.69 -41.70
N ARG A 226 20.27 -37.99 -41.53
CA ARG A 226 19.05 -38.51 -40.92
C ARG A 226 19.37 -39.19 -39.59
N SER A 227 18.55 -38.93 -38.60
CA SER A 227 18.55 -39.68 -37.35
C SER A 227 17.18 -40.31 -37.11
N PHE A 228 17.17 -41.44 -36.43
CA PHE A 228 15.99 -42.23 -36.12
C PHE A 228 15.97 -42.54 -34.62
N TYR A 229 14.78 -42.76 -34.08
CA TYR A 229 14.61 -43.33 -32.73
C TYR A 229 15.05 -44.80 -32.72
N ASP A 230 15.21 -45.39 -31.52
CA ASP A 230 15.65 -46.79 -31.37
C ASP A 230 14.73 -47.81 -32.07
N ASP A 231 13.45 -47.47 -32.27
CA ASP A 231 12.51 -48.31 -33.01
C ASP A 231 12.57 -48.11 -34.53
N GLY A 232 13.46 -47.24 -35.03
CA GLY A 232 13.65 -46.91 -36.44
C GLY A 232 12.67 -45.88 -36.99
N THR A 233 11.80 -45.29 -36.16
CA THR A 233 10.97 -44.16 -36.59
C THR A 233 11.83 -42.91 -36.84
N PRO A 234 11.55 -42.09 -37.88
CA PRO A 234 12.32 -40.87 -38.14
C PRO A 234 12.32 -39.93 -36.94
N ASN A 235 13.48 -39.35 -36.61
CA ASN A 235 13.65 -38.37 -35.54
C ASN A 235 13.98 -36.99 -36.13
N SER A 236 15.00 -36.92 -37.00
CA SER A 236 15.31 -35.68 -37.72
C SER A 236 15.98 -35.90 -39.07
N GLU A 237 15.84 -34.93 -39.97
CA GLU A 237 16.56 -34.84 -41.24
C GLU A 237 17.10 -33.41 -41.41
N ILE A 238 18.42 -33.27 -41.55
CA ILE A 238 19.10 -31.98 -41.68
C ILE A 238 19.98 -32.01 -42.93
N HIS A 239 19.89 -30.95 -43.75
CA HIS A 239 20.68 -30.82 -44.97
C HIS A 239 21.96 -30.01 -44.72
N PHE A 240 23.09 -30.59 -45.11
CA PHE A 240 24.42 -29.98 -45.01
C PHE A 240 25.04 -29.78 -46.39
N GLU A 241 25.71 -28.65 -46.56
CA GLU A 241 26.57 -28.34 -47.70
C GLU A 241 27.95 -27.96 -47.15
N ALA A 242 28.95 -28.83 -47.32
CA ALA A 242 30.29 -28.65 -46.76
C ALA A 242 30.29 -28.27 -45.26
N GLY A 243 29.49 -28.99 -44.45
CA GLY A 243 29.38 -28.77 -43.01
C GLY A 243 28.46 -27.60 -42.60
N ILE A 244 27.94 -26.82 -43.53
CA ILE A 244 27.01 -25.70 -43.28
C ILE A 244 25.57 -26.20 -43.42
N HIS A 245 24.72 -25.89 -42.44
CA HIS A 245 23.28 -26.15 -42.52
C HIS A 245 22.67 -25.23 -43.58
N ASN A 246 22.20 -25.83 -44.68
CA ASN A 246 21.57 -25.15 -45.81
C ASN A 246 20.38 -25.98 -46.27
N GLY A 247 19.21 -25.35 -46.37
CA GLY A 247 17.97 -25.98 -46.79
C GLY A 247 17.08 -26.40 -45.62
N LYS A 248 16.26 -27.43 -45.82
CA LYS A 248 15.23 -27.82 -44.86
C LYS A 248 15.81 -28.68 -43.75
N ALA A 249 15.41 -28.37 -42.52
CA ALA A 249 15.58 -29.20 -41.34
C ALA A 249 14.19 -29.67 -40.88
N LEU A 250 14.04 -30.97 -40.71
CA LEU A 250 12.81 -31.62 -40.25
C LEU A 250 13.08 -32.31 -38.92
N SER A 251 12.14 -32.23 -37.99
CA SER A 251 12.10 -33.09 -36.80
C SER A 251 10.72 -33.68 -36.62
N TYR A 252 10.67 -34.87 -36.03
CA TYR A 252 9.48 -35.69 -35.89
C TYR A 252 9.25 -36.05 -34.43
N PHE A 253 8.00 -36.30 -34.04
CA PHE A 253 7.65 -36.87 -32.75
C PHE A 253 7.96 -38.38 -32.73
N PRO A 254 8.05 -39.01 -31.54
CA PRO A 254 8.16 -40.48 -31.43
C PRO A 254 7.00 -41.24 -32.10
N SER A 255 5.85 -40.58 -32.30
CA SER A 255 4.72 -41.13 -33.05
C SER A 255 4.96 -41.20 -34.58
N GLY A 256 6.04 -40.61 -35.07
CA GLY A 256 6.37 -40.47 -36.50
C GLY A 256 5.72 -39.27 -37.19
N GLN A 257 4.90 -38.49 -36.48
CA GLN A 257 4.32 -37.27 -37.03
C GLN A 257 5.36 -36.14 -37.09
N LEU A 258 5.25 -35.25 -38.08
CA LEU A 258 6.14 -34.09 -38.22
C LEU A 258 5.95 -33.15 -37.02
N ALA A 259 7.02 -32.83 -36.31
CA ALA A 259 7.02 -31.92 -35.16
C ALA A 259 7.43 -30.50 -35.57
N GLN A 260 8.45 -30.39 -36.42
CA GLN A 260 8.95 -29.10 -36.89
C GLN A 260 9.51 -29.20 -38.31
N GLN A 261 9.30 -28.14 -39.09
CA GLN A 261 10.01 -27.87 -40.33
C GLN A 261 10.59 -26.46 -40.26
N ALA A 262 11.90 -26.33 -40.44
CA ALA A 262 12.58 -25.05 -40.49
C ALA A 262 13.48 -24.96 -41.73
N THR A 263 13.73 -23.74 -42.21
CA THR A 263 14.65 -23.48 -43.32
C THR A 263 15.90 -22.78 -42.79
N TYR A 264 17.06 -23.30 -43.15
CA TYR A 264 18.35 -22.75 -42.79
C TYR A 264 19.10 -22.24 -44.01
N LYS A 265 19.83 -21.14 -43.83
CA LYS A 265 20.78 -20.59 -44.77
C LYS A 265 22.01 -20.12 -44.00
N ASN A 266 23.18 -20.63 -44.36
CA ASN A 266 24.46 -20.34 -43.72
C ASN A 266 24.44 -20.57 -42.19
N ASN A 267 23.84 -21.67 -41.73
CA ASN A 267 23.62 -21.98 -40.30
C ASN A 267 22.61 -21.10 -39.55
N HIS A 268 22.00 -20.11 -40.19
CA HIS A 268 20.96 -19.27 -39.61
C HIS A 268 19.58 -19.69 -40.10
N LEU A 269 18.55 -19.54 -39.26
CA LEU A 269 17.17 -19.68 -39.71
C LEU A 269 16.87 -18.57 -40.73
N ASP A 270 16.39 -18.95 -41.90
CA ASP A 270 16.10 -18.02 -43.01
C ASP A 270 14.96 -18.61 -43.84
N GLY A 271 13.81 -17.96 -43.81
CA GLY A 271 12.56 -18.42 -44.40
C GLY A 271 11.55 -18.93 -43.37
N GLU A 272 10.61 -19.75 -43.84
CA GLU A 272 9.48 -20.23 -43.05
C GLU A 272 9.91 -21.32 -42.04
N SER A 273 9.37 -21.19 -40.81
CA SER A 273 9.45 -22.18 -39.74
C SER A 273 8.03 -22.55 -39.31
N LEU A 274 7.76 -23.85 -39.26
CA LEU A 274 6.46 -24.43 -38.93
C LEU A 274 6.65 -25.42 -37.77
N ARG A 275 5.80 -25.32 -36.75
CA ARG A 275 5.72 -26.31 -35.65
C ARG A 275 4.32 -26.89 -35.59
N TYR A 276 4.22 -28.16 -35.25
CA TYR A 276 2.96 -28.91 -35.24
C TYR A 276 2.69 -29.51 -33.86
N HIS A 277 1.42 -29.71 -33.54
CA HIS A 277 0.96 -30.55 -32.44
C HIS A 277 1.16 -32.04 -32.80
N GLU A 278 1.21 -32.91 -31.79
CA GLU A 278 1.34 -34.37 -32.00
C GLU A 278 0.10 -35.01 -32.67
N ASN A 279 -1.00 -34.27 -32.82
CA ASN A 279 -2.16 -34.68 -33.63
C ASN A 279 -2.02 -34.29 -35.12
N GLY A 280 -0.92 -33.64 -35.51
CA GLY A 280 -0.59 -33.25 -36.88
C GLY A 280 -1.12 -31.87 -37.28
N HIS A 281 -1.85 -31.19 -36.40
CA HIS A 281 -2.34 -29.84 -36.64
C HIS A 281 -1.22 -28.83 -36.46
N LEU A 282 -1.21 -27.79 -37.30
CA LEU A 282 -0.24 -26.70 -37.17
C LEU A 282 -0.41 -26.02 -35.81
N TYR A 283 0.69 -25.87 -35.07
CA TYR A 283 0.73 -25.16 -33.79
C TYR A 283 1.23 -23.74 -33.98
N GLU A 284 2.24 -23.55 -34.83
CA GLU A 284 2.86 -22.25 -35.02
C GLU A 284 3.45 -22.12 -36.41
N LYS A 285 3.32 -20.92 -36.97
CA LYS A 285 3.94 -20.50 -38.22
C LYS A 285 4.66 -19.17 -38.01
N GLU A 286 5.92 -19.10 -38.44
CA GLU A 286 6.73 -17.90 -38.34
C GLU A 286 7.73 -17.81 -39.51
N HIS A 287 8.34 -16.64 -39.69
CA HIS A 287 9.30 -16.36 -40.75
C HIS A 287 10.56 -15.72 -40.15
N TYR A 288 11.72 -16.20 -40.57
CA TYR A 288 13.03 -15.69 -40.15
C TYR A 288 13.76 -15.05 -41.32
N GLN A 289 14.56 -14.03 -41.01
CA GLN A 289 15.56 -13.46 -41.91
C GLN A 289 16.88 -13.34 -41.15
N ASP A 290 17.94 -13.96 -41.64
CA ASP A 290 19.27 -13.98 -41.01
C ASP A 290 19.25 -14.34 -39.50
N GLY A 291 18.41 -15.31 -39.12
CA GLY A 291 18.27 -15.80 -37.75
C GLY A 291 17.37 -14.96 -36.84
N GLN A 292 16.77 -13.86 -37.33
CA GLN A 292 15.84 -13.02 -36.59
C GLN A 292 14.41 -13.22 -37.08
N LEU A 293 13.42 -13.25 -36.18
CA LEU A 293 12.01 -13.23 -36.58
C LEU A 293 11.69 -11.92 -37.34
N GLU A 294 11.08 -12.05 -38.51
CA GLU A 294 10.68 -10.93 -39.36
C GLU A 294 9.30 -11.23 -39.98
N GLY A 295 8.33 -10.36 -39.73
CA GLY A 295 6.96 -10.50 -40.22
C GLY A 295 6.00 -11.15 -39.22
N LEU A 296 4.94 -11.78 -39.74
CA LEU A 296 3.83 -12.31 -38.95
C LEU A 296 4.12 -13.71 -38.41
N GLN A 297 4.05 -13.87 -37.10
CA GLN A 297 3.93 -15.14 -36.40
C GLN A 297 2.45 -15.43 -36.13
N VAL A 298 2.01 -16.66 -36.35
CA VAL A 298 0.64 -17.12 -36.07
C VAL A 298 0.69 -18.39 -35.21
N ILE A 299 -0.03 -18.38 -34.08
CA ILE A 299 -0.13 -19.51 -33.15
C ILE A 299 -1.57 -20.05 -33.17
N TYR A 300 -1.71 -21.37 -33.20
CA TYR A 300 -2.97 -22.10 -33.25
C TYR A 300 -3.12 -23.03 -32.04
N ASN A 301 -4.33 -23.22 -31.55
CA ASN A 301 -4.63 -24.27 -30.58
C ASN A 301 -4.73 -25.66 -31.24
N ALA A 302 -4.94 -26.71 -30.43
CA ALA A 302 -5.04 -28.09 -30.92
C ALA A 302 -6.23 -28.31 -31.90
N ASP A 303 -7.23 -27.44 -31.87
CA ASP A 303 -8.42 -27.44 -32.74
C ASP A 303 -8.24 -26.57 -34.01
N GLN A 304 -7.02 -26.12 -34.31
CA GLN A 304 -6.67 -25.24 -35.45
C GLN A 304 -7.29 -23.84 -35.41
N VAL A 305 -7.73 -23.38 -34.25
CA VAL A 305 -8.19 -22.00 -34.07
C VAL A 305 -6.98 -21.10 -33.78
N VAL A 306 -6.89 -19.96 -34.47
CA VAL A 306 -5.85 -18.95 -34.21
C VAL A 306 -6.04 -18.37 -32.82
N ILE A 307 -5.00 -18.43 -31.99
CA ILE A 307 -4.97 -17.89 -30.62
C ILE A 307 -4.03 -16.71 -30.46
N ALA A 308 -3.09 -16.50 -31.40
CA ALA A 308 -2.27 -15.29 -31.48
C ALA A 308 -1.78 -14.99 -32.90
N GLU A 309 -1.71 -13.70 -33.24
CA GLU A 309 -1.04 -13.13 -34.40
C GLU A 309 -0.06 -12.05 -33.90
N SER A 310 1.24 -12.26 -34.08
CA SER A 310 2.27 -11.35 -33.59
C SER A 310 3.18 -10.90 -34.74
N ASN A 311 3.24 -9.59 -35.00
CA ASN A 311 4.16 -9.03 -35.98
C ASN A 311 5.51 -8.69 -35.35
N PHE A 312 6.59 -9.12 -35.99
CA PHE A 312 7.97 -8.90 -35.57
C PHE A 312 8.76 -8.13 -36.63
N LYS A 313 9.72 -7.34 -36.16
CA LYS A 313 10.75 -6.71 -36.98
C LYS A 313 12.09 -6.77 -36.26
N LEU A 314 13.11 -7.30 -36.93
CA LEU A 314 14.45 -7.53 -36.36
C LEU A 314 14.40 -8.28 -35.02
N GLY A 315 13.53 -9.29 -34.92
CA GLY A 315 13.35 -10.10 -33.71
C GLY A 315 12.61 -9.41 -32.55
N THR A 316 12.06 -8.20 -32.75
CA THR A 316 11.29 -7.47 -31.72
C THR A 316 9.85 -7.23 -32.16
N LEU A 317 8.88 -7.21 -31.22
CA LEU A 317 7.47 -6.98 -31.54
C LEU A 317 7.29 -5.60 -32.18
N ALA A 318 6.64 -5.55 -33.35
CA ALA A 318 6.43 -4.33 -34.13
C ALA A 318 5.07 -4.36 -34.81
N GLY A 319 4.38 -3.23 -34.88
CA GLY A 319 3.06 -3.16 -35.51
C GLY A 319 1.97 -3.89 -34.72
N GLU A 320 0.97 -4.39 -35.42
CA GLU A 320 -0.25 -4.94 -34.84
C GLU A 320 -0.05 -6.36 -34.27
N GLN A 321 -0.53 -6.59 -33.05
CA GLN A 321 -0.54 -7.87 -32.35
C GLN A 321 -1.98 -8.18 -31.95
N LYS A 322 -2.43 -9.41 -32.21
CA LYS A 322 -3.74 -9.88 -31.78
C LYS A 322 -3.58 -11.14 -30.94
N SER A 323 -4.35 -11.23 -29.87
CA SER A 323 -4.57 -12.49 -29.17
C SER A 323 -6.06 -12.79 -29.14
N TYR A 324 -6.39 -14.07 -29.12
CA TYR A 324 -7.77 -14.56 -29.18
C TYR A 324 -8.05 -15.50 -28.01
N PHE A 325 -9.33 -15.73 -27.71
CA PHE A 325 -9.77 -16.81 -26.83
C PHE A 325 -9.72 -18.15 -27.57
N ASP A 326 -9.86 -19.27 -26.85
CA ASP A 326 -9.82 -20.62 -27.43
C ASP A 326 -10.94 -20.86 -28.47
N ASP A 327 -12.01 -20.05 -28.43
CA ASP A 327 -13.10 -20.06 -29.41
C ASP A 327 -12.87 -19.16 -30.64
N GLY A 328 -11.71 -18.49 -30.71
CA GLY A 328 -11.29 -17.63 -31.82
C GLY A 328 -11.80 -16.19 -31.74
N LYS A 329 -12.53 -15.79 -30.69
CA LYS A 329 -12.91 -14.38 -30.51
C LYS A 329 -11.71 -13.54 -30.13
N LEU A 330 -11.62 -12.32 -30.68
CA LEU A 330 -10.55 -11.38 -30.35
C LEU A 330 -10.58 -11.07 -28.85
N LYS A 331 -9.45 -11.23 -28.19
CA LYS A 331 -9.23 -10.97 -26.76
C LYS A 331 -8.52 -9.64 -26.56
N GLN A 332 -7.52 -9.37 -27.38
CA GLN A 332 -6.70 -8.17 -27.27
C GLN A 332 -6.10 -7.79 -28.62
N LEU A 333 -6.13 -6.50 -28.93
CA LEU A 333 -5.44 -5.86 -30.03
C LEU A 333 -4.41 -4.89 -29.43
N THR A 334 -3.14 -5.13 -29.70
CA THR A 334 -2.04 -4.29 -29.24
C THR A 334 -1.23 -3.79 -30.43
N ASN A 335 -0.94 -2.50 -30.52
CA ASN A 335 -0.16 -1.94 -31.62
C ASN A 335 1.15 -1.29 -31.14
N TYR A 336 2.25 -1.62 -31.80
CA TYR A 336 3.60 -1.11 -31.55
C TYR A 336 4.08 -0.27 -32.74
N HIS A 337 5.03 0.63 -32.48
CA HIS A 337 5.72 1.33 -33.56
C HIS A 337 6.47 0.35 -34.47
N THR A 338 6.75 0.75 -35.71
CA THR A 338 7.45 -0.12 -36.70
C THR A 338 8.81 0.41 -37.15
N THR A 339 9.14 1.66 -36.80
CA THR A 339 10.38 2.32 -37.26
C THR A 339 11.15 3.12 -36.19
N ILE A 340 10.63 3.29 -34.97
CA ILE A 340 11.23 4.11 -33.91
C ILE A 340 11.31 3.23 -32.67
N LEU A 341 12.52 3.01 -32.17
CA LEU A 341 12.79 2.28 -30.94
C LEU A 341 12.77 3.24 -29.74
N ALA A 342 12.36 2.74 -28.59
CA ALA A 342 12.57 3.39 -27.30
C ALA A 342 13.99 3.09 -26.77
N ASP A 343 14.40 3.77 -25.70
CA ASP A 343 15.74 3.64 -25.09
C ASP A 343 16.10 2.20 -24.65
N ASN A 344 15.10 1.36 -24.42
CA ASN A 344 15.26 -0.05 -24.08
C ASN A 344 15.47 -0.97 -25.31
N GLY A 345 15.57 -0.41 -26.51
CA GLY A 345 15.75 -1.15 -27.75
C GLY A 345 14.50 -1.89 -28.25
N GLN A 346 13.32 -1.58 -27.71
CA GLN A 346 12.03 -2.15 -28.14
C GLN A 346 11.18 -1.10 -28.85
N TYR A 347 10.31 -1.52 -29.77
CA TYR A 347 9.32 -0.60 -30.32
C TYR A 347 8.28 -0.26 -29.23
N PRO A 348 8.00 1.03 -28.97
CA PRO A 348 7.00 1.41 -27.97
C PRO A 348 5.58 1.24 -28.50
N LEU A 349 4.59 1.16 -27.60
CA LEU A 349 3.17 1.15 -27.96
C LEU A 349 2.80 2.38 -28.81
N HIS A 350 2.05 2.17 -29.87
CA HIS A 350 1.65 3.22 -30.80
C HIS A 350 0.32 2.88 -31.48
N GLY A 351 -0.60 3.84 -31.53
CA GLY A 351 -1.93 3.65 -32.10
C GLY A 351 -2.93 3.03 -31.12
N ILE A 352 -4.03 2.56 -31.68
CA ILE A 352 -5.18 2.01 -30.95
C ILE A 352 -4.82 0.69 -30.28
N GLN A 353 -5.30 0.53 -29.04
CA GLN A 353 -5.27 -0.70 -28.25
C GLN A 353 -6.71 -1.02 -27.86
N GLU A 354 -7.10 -2.28 -27.96
CA GLU A 354 -8.44 -2.75 -27.59
C GLU A 354 -8.36 -4.05 -26.80
N GLN A 355 -9.26 -4.22 -25.84
CA GLN A 355 -9.40 -5.43 -25.04
C GLN A 355 -10.86 -5.84 -24.98
N TYR A 356 -11.11 -7.14 -25.04
CA TYR A 356 -12.45 -7.73 -25.10
C TYR A 356 -12.60 -8.83 -24.02
N ASP A 357 -13.83 -9.10 -23.59
CA ASP A 357 -14.17 -10.22 -22.70
C ASP A 357 -14.47 -11.52 -23.48
N SER A 358 -14.69 -12.63 -22.78
CA SER A 358 -14.99 -13.95 -23.37
C SER A 358 -16.27 -13.98 -24.20
N GLU A 359 -17.18 -13.03 -23.98
CA GLU A 359 -18.40 -12.87 -24.75
C GLU A 359 -18.18 -12.02 -26.01
N GLY A 360 -16.99 -11.43 -26.19
CA GLY A 360 -16.62 -10.59 -27.32
C GLY A 360 -17.03 -9.12 -27.16
N ARG A 361 -17.37 -8.68 -25.94
CA ARG A 361 -17.72 -7.29 -25.66
C ARG A 361 -16.45 -6.48 -25.40
N LEU A 362 -16.39 -5.27 -25.93
CA LEU A 362 -15.28 -4.34 -25.69
C LEU A 362 -15.22 -3.99 -24.20
N VAL A 363 -14.04 -4.07 -23.60
CA VAL A 363 -13.74 -3.78 -22.17
C VAL A 363 -12.95 -2.49 -22.04
N GLU A 364 -11.94 -2.29 -22.88
CA GLU A 364 -11.12 -1.09 -22.89
C GLU A 364 -10.69 -0.77 -24.33
N LYS A 365 -10.69 0.52 -24.66
CA LYS A 365 -10.12 1.05 -25.90
C LYS A 365 -9.36 2.33 -25.59
N GLY A 366 -8.18 2.47 -26.16
CA GLY A 366 -7.37 3.66 -25.96
C GLY A 366 -6.32 3.83 -27.05
N ASN A 367 -5.66 4.98 -27.06
CA ASN A 367 -4.63 5.28 -28.04
C ASN A 367 -3.31 5.62 -27.34
N PHE A 368 -2.21 5.11 -27.89
CA PHE A 368 -0.87 5.38 -27.39
C PHE A 368 -0.06 6.10 -28.45
N LYS A 369 0.82 7.00 -28.02
CA LYS A 369 1.78 7.67 -28.89
C LYS A 369 3.16 7.53 -28.27
N GLN A 370 4.00 6.67 -28.87
CA GLN A 370 5.36 6.42 -28.40
C GLN A 370 5.41 5.96 -26.92
N GLY A 371 4.53 5.03 -26.56
CA GLY A 371 4.51 4.38 -25.25
C GLY A 371 3.69 5.10 -24.18
N VAL A 372 3.25 6.34 -24.42
CA VAL A 372 2.41 7.09 -23.49
C VAL A 372 0.96 7.19 -23.97
N LYS A 373 0.01 7.24 -23.03
CA LYS A 373 -1.42 7.45 -23.33
C LYS A 373 -1.63 8.81 -24.00
N ASP A 374 -2.32 8.83 -25.12
CA ASP A 374 -2.55 10.05 -25.90
C ASP A 374 -3.88 9.93 -26.66
N GLY A 375 -4.84 10.82 -26.39
CA GLY A 375 -6.20 10.77 -26.92
C GLY A 375 -7.23 10.17 -25.97
N LEU A 376 -8.35 9.70 -26.53
CA LEU A 376 -9.50 9.20 -25.78
C LEU A 376 -9.29 7.75 -25.34
N PHE A 377 -9.50 7.48 -24.05
CA PHE A 377 -9.60 6.15 -23.46
C PHE A 377 -11.03 5.91 -22.99
N THR A 378 -11.62 4.81 -23.42
CA THR A 378 -12.96 4.38 -23.01
C THR A 378 -12.88 3.04 -22.31
N ARG A 379 -13.63 2.87 -21.23
CA ARG A 379 -13.76 1.61 -20.50
C ARG A 379 -15.21 1.24 -20.37
N TYR A 380 -15.47 -0.06 -20.41
CA TYR A 380 -16.79 -0.64 -20.37
C TYR A 380 -16.84 -1.75 -19.33
N ARG A 381 -18.02 -1.94 -18.75
CA ARG A 381 -18.30 -3.00 -17.78
C ARG A 381 -19.52 -3.77 -18.22
N GLN A 382 -19.36 -5.06 -18.51
CA GLN A 382 -20.43 -5.92 -19.03
C GLN A 382 -21.09 -5.38 -20.33
N GLY A 383 -20.38 -4.54 -21.10
CA GLY A 383 -20.86 -3.89 -22.34
C GLY A 383 -21.37 -2.47 -22.17
N GLU A 384 -21.57 -2.00 -20.94
CA GLU A 384 -22.04 -0.65 -20.61
C GLU A 384 -20.86 0.32 -20.39
N MET A 385 -21.01 1.59 -20.80
CA MET A 385 -19.93 2.59 -20.71
C MET A 385 -19.61 2.90 -19.24
N GLU A 386 -18.40 2.63 -18.77
CA GLU A 386 -17.97 2.93 -17.40
C GLU A 386 -17.31 4.30 -17.30
N SER A 387 -16.44 4.63 -18.27
CA SER A 387 -15.71 5.90 -18.26
C SER A 387 -15.13 6.29 -19.61
N GLU A 388 -15.00 7.59 -19.82
CA GLU A 388 -14.32 8.24 -20.93
C GLU A 388 -13.25 9.17 -20.34
N GLU A 389 -11.98 9.01 -20.72
CA GLU A 389 -10.86 9.81 -20.22
C GLU A 389 -10.03 10.34 -21.39
N ASN A 390 -9.82 11.65 -21.46
CA ASN A 390 -8.90 12.25 -22.43
C ASN A 390 -7.50 12.38 -21.84
N TRP A 391 -6.49 12.01 -22.62
CA TRP A 391 -5.07 12.03 -22.27
C TRP A 391 -4.27 12.83 -23.30
N LEU A 392 -3.22 13.49 -22.84
CA LEU A 392 -2.24 14.18 -23.69
C LEU A 392 -0.85 13.91 -23.13
N ALA A 393 0.02 13.29 -23.93
CA ALA A 393 1.40 12.99 -23.53
C ALA A 393 1.53 12.28 -22.15
N GLY A 394 0.63 11.33 -21.86
CA GLY A 394 0.65 10.55 -20.63
C GLY A 394 -0.03 11.19 -19.41
N GLU A 395 -0.51 12.43 -19.51
CA GLU A 395 -1.26 13.11 -18.46
C GLU A 395 -2.74 13.25 -18.84
N ARG A 396 -3.65 13.21 -17.87
CA ARG A 396 -5.07 13.50 -18.14
C ARG A 396 -5.22 14.95 -18.59
N HIS A 397 -5.91 15.16 -19.71
CA HIS A 397 -6.10 16.48 -20.30
C HIS A 397 -7.42 16.51 -21.07
N GLY A 398 -8.31 17.47 -20.76
CA GLY A 398 -9.66 17.57 -21.30
C GLY A 398 -10.72 16.95 -20.40
N LYS A 399 -11.86 16.60 -20.99
CA LYS A 399 -13.04 16.09 -20.28
C LYS A 399 -12.84 14.63 -19.84
N GLN A 400 -13.25 14.32 -18.62
CA GLN A 400 -13.46 12.97 -18.11
C GLN A 400 -14.95 12.80 -17.79
N THR A 401 -15.55 11.71 -18.26
CA THR A 401 -16.91 11.31 -17.91
C THR A 401 -16.87 9.95 -17.22
N ARG A 402 -17.65 9.77 -16.17
CA ARG A 402 -17.82 8.49 -15.49
C ARG A 402 -19.30 8.19 -15.31
N TYR A 403 -19.64 6.91 -15.34
CA TYR A 403 -21.00 6.43 -15.19
C TYR A 403 -21.10 5.47 -14.00
N TYR A 404 -22.31 5.28 -13.50
CA TYR A 404 -22.65 4.19 -12.58
C TYR A 404 -22.88 2.90 -13.37
N ALA A 405 -22.96 1.76 -12.68
CA ALA A 405 -23.34 0.47 -13.28
C ALA A 405 -24.82 0.40 -13.72
N THR A 406 -25.50 1.53 -13.76
CA THR A 406 -26.91 1.70 -14.19
C THR A 406 -26.99 2.62 -15.41
N ASP A 407 -25.87 2.82 -16.11
CA ASP A 407 -25.68 3.77 -17.22
C ASP A 407 -25.94 5.26 -16.90
N LYS A 408 -26.23 5.59 -15.64
CA LYS A 408 -26.43 6.98 -15.23
C LYS A 408 -25.10 7.69 -15.02
N LEU A 409 -25.06 8.96 -15.42
CA LEU A 409 -23.91 9.85 -15.19
C LEU A 409 -23.53 9.86 -13.72
N ARG A 410 -22.23 9.72 -13.43
CA ARG A 410 -21.65 9.75 -12.08
C ARG A 410 -20.83 11.01 -11.86
N SER A 411 -19.97 11.36 -12.82
CA SER A 411 -19.24 12.63 -12.79
C SER A 411 -18.82 13.11 -14.18
N ILE A 412 -18.67 14.42 -14.29
CA ILE A 412 -18.05 15.11 -15.41
C ILE A 412 -16.97 16.02 -14.82
N ASP A 413 -15.71 15.76 -15.16
CA ASP A 413 -14.57 16.51 -14.66
C ASP A 413 -13.72 17.00 -15.83
N HIS A 414 -13.09 18.17 -15.69
CA HIS A 414 -12.11 18.66 -16.68
C HIS A 414 -10.71 18.65 -16.06
N TYR A 415 -9.73 18.26 -16.86
CA TYR A 415 -8.34 18.15 -16.48
C TYR A 415 -7.44 18.99 -17.37
N GLU A 416 -6.43 19.61 -16.78
CA GLU A 416 -5.29 20.20 -17.49
C GLU A 416 -4.02 19.69 -16.81
N HIS A 417 -3.14 19.03 -17.58
CA HIS A 417 -1.86 18.50 -17.08
C HIS A 417 -1.99 17.64 -15.81
N GLY A 418 -2.93 16.68 -15.85
CA GLY A 418 -3.19 15.75 -14.75
C GLY A 418 -3.96 16.32 -13.55
N LYS A 419 -4.21 17.64 -13.49
CA LYS A 419 -4.93 18.30 -12.39
C LYS A 419 -6.33 18.70 -12.81
N GLN A 420 -7.31 18.60 -11.90
CA GLN A 420 -8.68 18.99 -12.21
C GLN A 420 -8.79 20.52 -12.33
N THR A 421 -9.10 21.00 -13.52
CA THR A 421 -9.20 22.43 -13.84
C THR A 421 -10.39 22.64 -14.79
N GLY A 422 -11.29 23.55 -14.44
CA GLY A 422 -12.53 23.82 -15.18
C GLY A 422 -13.78 23.26 -14.51
N ARG A 423 -14.82 23.00 -15.31
CA ARG A 423 -16.14 22.54 -14.82
C ARG A 423 -16.04 21.13 -14.23
N SER A 424 -16.57 20.95 -13.01
CA SER A 424 -16.68 19.67 -12.32
C SER A 424 -18.09 19.48 -11.78
N GLU A 425 -18.67 18.32 -12.05
CA GLU A 425 -20.02 17.93 -11.65
C GLU A 425 -20.03 16.49 -11.17
N SER A 426 -20.79 16.20 -10.12
CA SER A 426 -21.11 14.83 -9.72
C SER A 426 -22.60 14.65 -9.49
N TYR A 427 -23.03 13.40 -9.61
CA TYR A 427 -24.43 13.01 -9.61
C TYR A 427 -24.63 11.86 -8.61
N PHE A 428 -25.85 11.71 -8.09
CA PHE A 428 -26.28 10.55 -7.32
C PHE A 428 -26.58 9.36 -8.25
N ALA A 429 -26.72 8.16 -7.68
CA ALA A 429 -26.96 6.94 -8.45
C ALA A 429 -28.31 6.94 -9.20
N ASP A 430 -29.26 7.79 -8.79
CA ASP A 430 -30.53 8.02 -9.46
C ASP A 430 -30.43 9.02 -10.63
N GLY A 431 -29.27 9.66 -10.83
CA GLY A 431 -29.00 10.67 -11.86
C GLY A 431 -29.24 12.11 -11.41
N THR A 432 -29.68 12.34 -10.17
CA THR A 432 -29.89 13.68 -9.62
C THR A 432 -28.53 14.37 -9.42
N LEU A 433 -28.41 15.65 -9.81
CA LEU A 433 -27.18 16.42 -9.63
C LEU A 433 -26.84 16.51 -8.13
N LYS A 434 -25.63 16.12 -7.75
CA LYS A 434 -25.16 16.11 -6.36
C LYS A 434 -24.38 17.37 -6.01
N GLU A 435 -23.43 17.74 -6.86
CA GLU A 435 -22.69 19.00 -6.73
C GLU A 435 -22.13 19.45 -8.08
N ARG A 436 -21.91 20.76 -8.22
CA ARG A 436 -21.23 21.36 -9.36
C ARG A 436 -20.44 22.60 -8.98
N GLY A 437 -19.45 22.92 -9.80
CA GLY A 437 -18.70 24.17 -9.69
C GLY A 437 -17.50 24.20 -10.64
N THR A 438 -16.55 25.08 -10.34
CA THR A 438 -15.29 25.19 -11.07
C THR A 438 -14.13 24.78 -10.17
N ARG A 439 -13.20 23.99 -10.70
CA ARG A 439 -11.95 23.62 -10.04
C ARG A 439 -10.76 24.35 -10.66
N LEU A 440 -9.76 24.63 -9.85
CA LEU A 440 -8.42 25.04 -10.27
C LEU A 440 -7.42 24.21 -9.48
N ASN A 441 -6.61 23.41 -10.16
CA ASN A 441 -5.65 22.50 -9.52
C ASN A 441 -6.30 21.60 -8.45
N SER A 442 -7.48 21.05 -8.76
CA SER A 442 -8.29 20.18 -7.90
C SER A 442 -9.00 20.84 -6.72
N VAL A 443 -8.87 22.16 -6.54
CA VAL A 443 -9.54 22.93 -5.49
C VAL A 443 -10.75 23.68 -6.06
N TRP A 444 -11.87 23.71 -5.33
CA TRP A 444 -13.05 24.49 -5.73
C TRP A 444 -12.76 26.00 -5.70
N ILE A 445 -13.13 26.69 -6.76
CA ILE A 445 -13.05 28.16 -6.90
C ILE A 445 -14.37 28.70 -7.45
N GLY A 446 -14.64 29.99 -7.21
CA GLY A 446 -15.87 30.63 -7.66
C GLY A 446 -17.13 29.98 -7.08
N LYS A 447 -18.20 29.90 -7.86
CA LYS A 447 -19.49 29.37 -7.40
C LYS A 447 -19.47 27.84 -7.29
N TYR A 448 -19.81 27.32 -6.12
CA TYR A 448 -20.05 25.91 -5.82
C TYR A 448 -21.49 25.72 -5.36
N GLU A 449 -22.12 24.67 -5.84
CA GLU A 449 -23.50 24.32 -5.52
C GLU A 449 -23.57 22.83 -5.17
N SER A 450 -24.25 22.49 -4.09
CA SER A 450 -24.58 21.11 -3.73
C SER A 450 -26.08 20.93 -3.50
N PHE A 451 -26.55 19.71 -3.68
CA PHE A 451 -27.97 19.36 -3.66
C PHE A 451 -28.20 18.11 -2.80
N TYR A 452 -29.44 17.95 -2.34
CA TYR A 452 -29.92 16.70 -1.76
C TYR A 452 -30.27 15.70 -2.86
N GLU A 453 -30.39 14.41 -2.50
CA GLU A 453 -30.84 13.36 -3.43
C GLU A 453 -32.27 13.62 -3.96
N THR A 454 -33.05 14.45 -3.26
CA THR A 454 -34.36 14.96 -3.72
C THR A 454 -34.26 16.00 -4.85
N GLY A 455 -33.05 16.46 -5.20
CA GLY A 455 -32.80 17.54 -6.16
C GLY A 455 -32.94 18.95 -5.60
N LEU A 456 -33.37 19.08 -4.33
CA LEU A 456 -33.45 20.39 -3.67
C LEU A 456 -32.04 20.92 -3.37
N PRO A 457 -31.82 22.25 -3.46
CA PRO A 457 -30.54 22.85 -3.12
C PRO A 457 -30.20 22.56 -1.66
N ARG A 458 -28.93 22.24 -1.40
CA ARG A 458 -28.40 22.01 -0.05
C ARG A 458 -27.52 23.17 0.39
N GLU A 459 -26.62 23.60 -0.48
CA GLU A 459 -25.64 24.63 -0.16
C GLU A 459 -25.16 25.35 -1.43
N VAL A 460 -25.01 26.67 -1.35
CA VAL A 460 -24.36 27.51 -2.36
C VAL A 460 -23.27 28.30 -1.66
N ILE A 461 -22.03 28.16 -2.15
CA ILE A 461 -20.84 28.82 -1.61
C ILE A 461 -20.11 29.50 -2.76
N HIS A 462 -19.61 30.71 -2.53
CA HIS A 462 -18.62 31.32 -3.41
C HIS A 462 -17.23 31.22 -2.77
N TYR A 463 -16.30 30.62 -3.50
CA TYR A 463 -14.88 30.53 -3.17
C TYR A 463 -14.11 31.64 -3.89
N ALA A 464 -12.99 32.07 -3.30
CA ALA A 464 -12.04 32.95 -3.96
C ALA A 464 -11.59 32.38 -5.32
N SER A 465 -11.31 33.26 -6.28
CA SER A 465 -10.86 32.87 -7.63
C SER A 465 -9.41 32.38 -7.68
N THR A 466 -8.66 32.58 -6.59
CA THR A 466 -7.26 32.15 -6.44
C THR A 466 -7.12 31.25 -5.21
N VAL A 467 -6.15 30.34 -5.26
CA VAL A 467 -5.82 29.41 -4.18
C VAL A 467 -4.44 29.77 -3.64
N ASP A 468 -4.32 30.02 -2.34
CA ASP A 468 -3.02 30.24 -1.69
C ASP A 468 -2.22 28.92 -1.74
N GLU A 469 -0.94 28.97 -2.12
CA GLU A 469 -0.08 27.79 -2.33
C GLU A 469 -0.02 26.82 -1.13
N ASN A 470 -0.28 27.33 0.08
CA ASN A 470 -0.21 26.58 1.33
C ASN A 470 -1.57 26.05 1.82
N THR A 471 -2.63 26.14 1.02
CA THR A 471 -3.98 25.78 1.45
C THR A 471 -4.64 24.73 0.55
N TYR A 472 -5.23 23.71 1.16
CA TYR A 472 -5.97 22.66 0.45
C TYR A 472 -7.38 23.09 0.02
N ARG A 473 -7.81 24.32 0.34
CA ARG A 473 -9.13 24.88 0.06
C ARG A 473 -9.04 26.39 -0.14
N ALA A 474 -9.68 26.89 -1.20
CA ALA A 474 -9.90 28.33 -1.36
C ALA A 474 -10.75 28.87 -0.21
N LYS A 475 -10.52 30.13 0.17
CA LYS A 475 -11.32 30.82 1.19
C LYS A 475 -12.71 31.14 0.62
N PHE A 476 -13.72 31.21 1.48
CA PHE A 476 -15.05 31.67 1.07
C PHE A 476 -15.00 33.18 0.79
N HIS A 477 -15.51 33.59 -0.36
CA HIS A 477 -15.52 34.98 -0.82
C HIS A 477 -16.76 35.21 -1.69
N GLY A 478 -17.78 35.84 -1.11
CA GLY A 478 -19.07 36.12 -1.73
C GLY A 478 -20.26 35.50 -0.98
N HIS A 479 -21.36 35.30 -1.69
CA HIS A 479 -22.63 34.86 -1.14
C HIS A 479 -22.59 33.42 -0.63
N TYR A 480 -23.19 33.19 0.53
CA TYR A 480 -23.42 31.90 1.17
C TYR A 480 -24.91 31.70 1.42
N ALA A 481 -25.41 30.52 1.05
CA ALA A 481 -26.74 30.09 1.44
C ALA A 481 -26.78 28.57 1.67
N ARG A 482 -27.57 28.17 2.65
CA ARG A 482 -27.79 26.76 2.99
C ARG A 482 -29.27 26.52 3.24
N TRP A 483 -29.73 25.33 2.88
CA TRP A 483 -31.11 24.90 3.04
C TRP A 483 -31.19 23.58 3.82
N PHE A 484 -32.34 23.31 4.42
CA PHE A 484 -32.68 22.02 4.98
C PHE A 484 -33.19 21.07 3.88
N GLY A 485 -33.27 19.77 4.16
CA GLY A 485 -33.72 18.76 3.20
C GLY A 485 -35.16 18.92 2.72
N ASN A 486 -35.98 19.72 3.42
CA ASN A 486 -37.34 20.09 3.01
C ASN A 486 -37.38 21.31 2.06
N GLY A 487 -36.24 21.93 1.76
CA GLY A 487 -36.13 23.10 0.89
C GLY A 487 -36.23 24.46 1.61
N ASP A 488 -36.49 24.48 2.92
CA ASP A 488 -36.48 25.73 3.67
C ASP A 488 -35.04 26.26 3.82
N PRO A 489 -34.81 27.57 3.67
CA PRO A 489 -33.53 28.18 4.03
C PRO A 489 -33.17 27.83 5.48
N SER A 490 -31.87 27.68 5.74
CA SER A 490 -31.29 27.43 7.06
C SER A 490 -30.44 28.62 7.50
N GLU A 491 -29.57 29.09 6.60
CA GLU A 491 -28.69 30.22 6.86
C GLU A 491 -28.30 30.92 5.55
N THR A 492 -28.23 32.25 5.56
CA THR A 492 -27.78 33.05 4.42
C THR A 492 -26.91 34.22 4.89
N GLY A 493 -25.91 34.59 4.10
CA GLY A 493 -25.06 35.75 4.37
C GLY A 493 -23.90 35.87 3.39
N GLU A 494 -22.92 36.69 3.72
CA GLU A 494 -21.74 36.92 2.87
C GLU A 494 -20.43 36.67 3.61
N TYR A 495 -19.44 36.19 2.87
CA TYR A 495 -18.05 36.07 3.31
C TYR A 495 -17.14 37.00 2.52
N ILE A 496 -16.14 37.57 3.19
CA ILE A 496 -14.95 38.17 2.55
C ILE A 496 -13.73 37.51 3.17
N GLU A 497 -12.85 36.95 2.35
CA GLU A 497 -11.60 36.28 2.80
C GLU A 497 -11.82 35.23 3.92
N GLY A 498 -12.90 34.46 3.81
CA GLY A 498 -13.26 33.39 4.76
C GLY A 498 -13.92 33.89 6.06
N LYS A 499 -14.16 35.19 6.20
CA LYS A 499 -14.79 35.79 7.39
C LYS A 499 -16.20 36.30 7.08
N LYS A 500 -17.15 36.02 7.98
CA LYS A 500 -18.52 36.52 7.87
C LYS A 500 -18.52 38.05 7.83
N THR A 501 -19.28 38.64 6.92
CA THR A 501 -19.49 40.09 6.80
C THR A 501 -20.94 40.40 6.50
N GLY A 502 -21.37 41.62 6.77
CA GLY A 502 -22.73 42.08 6.48
C GLY A 502 -23.78 41.36 7.32
N GLU A 503 -24.99 41.29 6.79
CA GLU A 503 -26.14 40.69 7.46
C GLU A 503 -26.19 39.17 7.25
N TRP A 504 -26.40 38.46 8.35
CA TRP A 504 -26.56 37.02 8.40
C TRP A 504 -27.93 36.67 8.98
N LEU A 505 -28.68 35.87 8.24
CA LEU A 505 -30.01 35.42 8.60
C LEU A 505 -29.99 33.92 8.86
N ALA A 506 -30.55 33.50 9.99
CA ALA A 506 -30.77 32.10 10.31
C ALA A 506 -32.28 31.82 10.35
N TYR A 507 -32.66 30.65 9.88
CA TYR A 507 -34.04 30.26 9.66
C TYR A 507 -34.35 28.93 10.34
N ASN A 508 -35.61 28.75 10.72
CA ASN A 508 -36.16 27.48 11.19
C ASN A 508 -37.62 27.40 10.75
N GLN A 509 -38.01 26.30 10.09
CA GLN A 509 -39.37 26.11 9.54
C GLN A 509 -39.83 27.31 8.68
N GLY A 510 -38.94 27.80 7.81
CA GLY A 510 -39.19 28.95 6.92
C GLY A 510 -39.20 30.33 7.61
N LEU A 511 -39.17 30.40 8.95
CA LEU A 511 -39.20 31.66 9.70
C LEU A 511 -37.78 32.08 10.11
N VAL A 512 -37.49 33.39 10.02
CA VAL A 512 -36.25 33.95 10.56
C VAL A 512 -36.25 33.77 12.08
N THR A 513 -35.20 33.13 12.61
CA THR A 513 -34.97 32.97 14.06
C THR A 513 -33.89 33.91 14.56
N ARG A 514 -32.98 34.35 13.69
CA ARG A 514 -31.90 35.26 14.05
C ARG A 514 -31.47 36.13 12.87
N LYS A 515 -31.18 37.39 13.17
CA LYS A 515 -30.55 38.36 12.27
C LYS A 515 -29.31 38.91 12.98
N GLN A 516 -28.15 38.80 12.36
CA GLN A 516 -26.86 39.13 12.94
C GLN A 516 -26.05 39.97 11.95
N THR A 517 -25.45 41.06 12.42
CA THR A 517 -24.52 41.85 11.60
C THR A 517 -23.09 41.49 11.96
N TYR A 518 -22.25 41.23 10.95
CA TYR A 518 -20.84 40.88 11.09
C TYR A 518 -19.93 41.89 10.38
N LEU A 519 -18.78 42.15 11.00
CA LEU A 519 -17.65 42.86 10.39
C LEU A 519 -16.37 42.08 10.72
N ASP A 520 -15.60 41.72 9.69
CA ASP A 520 -14.36 40.93 9.82
C ASP A 520 -14.54 39.65 10.67
N GLY A 521 -15.67 38.95 10.49
CA GLY A 521 -15.98 37.70 11.19
C GLY A 521 -16.44 37.87 12.64
N LYS A 522 -16.54 39.10 13.15
CA LYS A 522 -17.05 39.39 14.51
C LYS A 522 -18.43 40.01 14.43
N LEU A 523 -19.30 39.70 15.39
CA LEU A 523 -20.58 40.37 15.55
C LEU A 523 -20.34 41.86 15.81
N ASN A 524 -20.82 42.69 14.91
CA ASN A 524 -20.62 44.13 14.93
C ASN A 524 -21.78 44.80 14.18
N GLY A 525 -22.65 45.50 14.91
CA GLY A 525 -23.90 46.07 14.41
C GLY A 525 -25.15 45.47 15.05
N GLU A 526 -26.27 45.52 14.31
CA GLU A 526 -27.58 45.11 14.80
C GLU A 526 -27.71 43.60 14.99
N TYR A 527 -28.42 43.21 16.04
CA TYR A 527 -28.79 41.84 16.35
C TYR A 527 -30.27 41.77 16.69
N ALA A 528 -30.96 40.77 16.13
CA ALA A 528 -32.32 40.42 16.49
C ALA A 528 -32.49 38.90 16.58
N GLU A 529 -33.28 38.45 17.54
CA GLU A 529 -33.68 37.06 17.70
C GLU A 529 -35.20 36.96 17.76
N TYR A 530 -35.74 35.90 17.17
CA TYR A 530 -37.16 35.67 17.01
C TYR A 530 -37.53 34.26 17.50
N TYR A 531 -38.73 34.11 18.03
CA TYR A 531 -39.33 32.84 18.40
C TYR A 531 -40.68 32.73 17.70
N ASN A 532 -40.84 31.72 16.84
CA ASN A 532 -42.03 31.55 15.99
C ASN A 532 -42.44 32.84 15.26
N GLY A 533 -41.48 33.53 14.67
CA GLY A 533 -41.69 34.79 13.93
C GLY A 533 -41.83 36.05 14.80
N ARG A 534 -41.93 35.93 16.13
CA ARG A 534 -42.10 37.06 17.05
C ARG A 534 -40.79 37.49 17.67
N ARG A 535 -40.53 38.80 17.77
CA ARG A 535 -39.28 39.34 18.34
C ARG A 535 -39.14 38.92 19.79
N ARG A 536 -37.99 38.37 20.13
CA ARG A 536 -37.61 37.95 21.49
C ARG A 536 -36.60 38.92 22.09
N VAL A 537 -35.59 39.32 21.34
CA VAL A 537 -34.60 40.31 21.78
C VAL A 537 -34.02 41.07 20.58
N THR A 538 -33.73 42.36 20.78
CA THR A 538 -32.95 43.18 19.86
C THR A 538 -31.85 43.92 20.62
N GLY A 539 -30.73 44.21 19.95
CA GLY A 539 -29.65 44.98 20.54
C GLY A 539 -28.49 45.18 19.58
N LEU A 540 -27.39 45.72 20.10
CA LEU A 540 -26.17 46.00 19.33
C LEU A 540 -25.00 45.18 19.86
N TYR A 541 -24.20 44.67 18.93
CA TYR A 541 -22.88 44.13 19.20
C TYR A 541 -21.80 45.08 18.68
N GLN A 542 -20.69 45.16 19.38
CA GLN A 542 -19.44 45.73 18.91
C GLN A 542 -18.34 44.73 19.26
N ASP A 543 -17.65 44.20 18.24
CA ASP A 543 -16.59 43.21 18.38
C ASP A 543 -16.94 42.01 19.27
N ASN A 544 -18.07 41.35 19.00
CA ASN A 544 -18.63 40.24 19.78
C ASN A 544 -19.11 40.59 21.20
N MET A 545 -19.11 41.87 21.57
CA MET A 545 -19.57 42.32 22.89
C MET A 545 -20.87 43.10 22.79
N LYS A 546 -21.85 42.79 23.66
CA LYS A 546 -23.08 43.57 23.79
C LYS A 546 -22.74 45.01 24.18
N THR A 547 -23.29 45.95 23.44
CA THR A 547 -23.17 47.38 23.67
C THR A 547 -24.53 48.07 23.46
N GLY A 548 -24.70 49.27 24.01
CA GLY A 548 -25.93 50.05 23.88
C GLY A 548 -27.15 49.39 24.53
N VAL A 549 -28.33 49.79 24.07
CA VAL A 549 -29.62 49.34 24.63
C VAL A 549 -30.03 48.00 24.03
N TRP A 550 -30.27 47.03 24.91
CA TRP A 550 -30.83 45.73 24.59
C TRP A 550 -32.28 45.63 25.06
N THR A 551 -33.18 45.32 24.15
CA THR A 551 -34.62 45.25 24.41
C THR A 551 -35.07 43.80 24.36
N GLY A 552 -35.59 43.30 25.48
CA GLY A 552 -36.27 42.02 25.57
C GLY A 552 -37.78 42.20 25.45
N TYR A 553 -38.42 41.37 24.65
CA TYR A 553 -39.85 41.42 24.36
C TYR A 553 -40.58 40.22 24.96
N ARG A 554 -41.87 40.38 25.21
CA ARG A 554 -42.78 39.25 25.44
C ARG A 554 -43.13 38.63 24.10
N TYR A 555 -42.61 37.44 23.83
CA TYR A 555 -42.73 36.76 22.53
C TYR A 555 -43.86 35.71 22.48
N GLN A 556 -44.53 35.46 23.59
CA GLN A 556 -45.69 34.55 23.67
C GLN A 556 -46.93 35.21 23.03
N GLU A 557 -47.73 34.46 22.29
CA GLU A 557 -48.99 34.92 21.65
C GLU A 557 -50.04 35.42 22.64
N SER A 558 -50.11 34.78 23.81
CA SER A 558 -51.06 35.14 24.86
C SER A 558 -50.49 34.87 26.25
N ASP A 559 -50.99 35.61 27.23
CA ASP A 559 -50.83 35.33 28.65
C ASP A 559 -52.18 34.84 29.22
N PRO A 560 -52.21 33.82 30.11
CA PRO A 560 -53.46 33.34 30.72
C PRO A 560 -54.25 34.41 31.47
N THR A 561 -53.58 35.44 31.98
CA THR A 561 -54.18 36.53 32.78
C THR A 561 -54.55 37.73 31.90
N PHE A 562 -53.75 38.03 30.87
CA PHE A 562 -53.88 39.27 30.07
C PHE A 562 -54.39 39.06 28.64
N GLY A 563 -54.62 37.82 28.21
CA GLY A 563 -55.09 37.51 26.87
C GLY A 563 -54.00 37.70 25.80
N THR A 564 -54.38 38.16 24.61
CA THR A 564 -53.48 38.32 23.47
C THR A 564 -52.44 39.42 23.70
N ILE A 565 -51.16 39.11 23.44
CA ILE A 565 -50.04 40.04 23.59
C ILE A 565 -49.70 40.63 22.22
N ALA A 566 -49.68 41.95 22.09
CA ALA A 566 -49.25 42.62 20.85
C ALA A 566 -47.77 42.40 20.54
N GLU A 567 -47.42 42.24 19.26
CA GLU A 567 -46.02 42.11 18.82
C GLU A 567 -45.21 43.36 19.13
N GLY A 568 -44.01 43.17 19.68
CA GLY A 568 -43.18 44.28 20.16
C GLY A 568 -43.49 44.76 21.58
N ASN A 569 -44.35 44.07 22.34
CA ASN A 569 -44.56 44.36 23.77
C ASN A 569 -43.26 44.19 24.56
N ILE A 570 -42.72 45.31 25.06
CA ILE A 570 -41.43 45.34 25.74
C ILE A 570 -41.60 44.74 27.14
N LEU A 571 -40.78 43.73 27.46
CA LEU A 571 -40.63 43.20 28.81
C LEU A 571 -39.64 44.04 29.60
N ARG A 572 -38.50 44.37 28.97
CA ARG A 572 -37.38 45.03 29.61
C ARG A 572 -36.42 45.68 28.61
N THR A 573 -35.87 46.83 28.97
CA THR A 573 -34.67 47.40 28.33
C THR A 573 -33.46 47.30 29.25
N SER A 574 -32.26 47.15 28.68
CA SER A 574 -31.01 46.99 29.45
C SER A 574 -29.85 47.57 28.69
N GLU A 575 -29.16 48.52 29.29
CA GLU A 575 -27.98 49.13 28.70
C GLU A 575 -26.71 48.33 29.03
N TYR A 576 -25.92 48.01 28.00
CA TYR A 576 -24.70 47.25 28.11
C TYR A 576 -23.50 48.06 27.60
N ALA A 577 -22.35 47.86 28.24
CA ALA A 577 -21.05 48.22 27.71
C ALA A 577 -20.11 47.03 27.92
N ASN A 578 -19.50 46.54 26.84
CA ASN A 578 -18.57 45.42 26.85
C ASN A 578 -19.12 44.18 27.59
N ASN A 579 -20.31 43.72 27.19
CA ASN A 579 -21.04 42.58 27.78
C ASN A 579 -21.53 42.75 29.23
N LYS A 580 -21.25 43.87 29.90
CA LYS A 580 -21.68 44.13 31.28
C LYS A 580 -22.78 45.18 31.29
N LEU A 581 -23.78 45.03 32.17
CA LEU A 581 -24.78 46.06 32.39
C LEU A 581 -24.09 47.36 32.82
N HIS A 582 -24.32 48.44 32.10
CA HIS A 582 -23.71 49.75 32.36
C HIS A 582 -24.67 50.81 31.85
N GLY A 583 -25.31 51.54 32.76
CA GLY A 583 -26.44 52.41 32.48
C GLY A 583 -27.75 51.88 33.05
N LYS A 584 -28.87 52.15 32.37
CA LYS A 584 -30.21 51.85 32.91
C LYS A 584 -30.73 50.46 32.54
N ARG A 585 -31.53 49.89 33.43
CA ARG A 585 -32.36 48.71 33.20
C ARG A 585 -33.79 49.01 33.63
N GLU A 586 -34.72 48.96 32.68
CA GLU A 586 -36.11 49.34 32.92
C GLU A 586 -37.05 48.18 32.61
N TYR A 587 -38.06 47.99 33.44
CA TYR A 587 -39.05 46.92 33.34
C TYR A 587 -40.43 47.50 33.09
N PHE A 588 -41.15 46.87 32.18
CA PHE A 588 -42.45 47.34 31.71
C PHE A 588 -43.50 46.25 31.93
N ASP A 589 -44.72 46.65 32.28
CA ASP A 589 -45.86 45.73 32.41
C ASP A 589 -46.48 45.40 31.04
N PHE A 590 -47.61 44.69 31.04
CA PHE A 590 -48.33 44.36 29.80
C PHE A 590 -48.92 45.59 29.09
N LYS A 591 -49.25 46.67 29.83
CA LYS A 591 -49.75 47.95 29.30
C LYS A 591 -48.62 48.92 28.89
N GLN A 592 -47.37 48.46 28.90
CA GLN A 592 -46.18 49.26 28.60
C GLN A 592 -45.90 50.40 29.59
N LEU A 593 -46.44 50.30 30.81
CA LEU A 593 -46.10 51.16 31.92
C LEU A 593 -44.82 50.65 32.60
N ARG A 594 -43.83 51.53 32.74
CA ARG A 594 -42.58 51.25 33.46
C ARG A 594 -42.89 51.10 34.94
N TYR A 595 -42.61 49.93 35.53
CA TYR A 595 -42.84 49.67 36.95
C TYR A 595 -41.56 49.57 37.79
N ARG A 596 -40.39 49.49 37.14
CA ARG A 596 -39.10 49.49 37.84
C ARG A 596 -37.98 50.02 36.94
N SER A 597 -37.08 50.82 37.51
CA SER A 597 -35.88 51.37 36.87
C SER A 597 -34.68 51.19 37.81
N GLU A 598 -33.61 50.60 37.29
CA GLU A 598 -32.38 50.29 38.02
C GLU A 598 -31.17 50.85 37.27
N SER A 599 -30.16 51.34 38.01
CA SER A 599 -28.90 51.82 37.43
C SER A 599 -27.76 50.86 37.75
N TYR A 600 -26.89 50.62 36.76
CA TYR A 600 -25.76 49.69 36.86
C TYR A 600 -24.46 50.35 36.41
N VAL A 601 -23.38 50.05 37.11
CA VAL A 601 -22.01 50.38 36.69
C VAL A 601 -21.20 49.09 36.65
N LYS A 602 -20.77 48.69 35.44
CA LYS A 602 -19.93 47.49 35.20
C LYS A 602 -20.53 46.20 35.79
N GLY A 603 -21.85 46.04 35.69
CA GLY A 603 -22.60 44.86 36.12
C GLY A 603 -23.09 44.91 37.57
N VAL A 604 -22.71 45.93 38.33
CA VAL A 604 -23.09 46.09 39.74
C VAL A 604 -24.14 47.20 39.87
N GLN A 605 -25.23 46.96 40.61
CA GLN A 605 -26.27 47.98 40.79
C GLN A 605 -25.69 49.16 41.57
N THR A 606 -25.60 50.31 40.92
CA THR A 606 -25.02 51.53 41.47
C THR A 606 -25.62 52.74 40.76
N GLY A 607 -26.17 53.69 41.53
CA GLY A 607 -26.89 54.86 41.06
C GLY A 607 -28.38 54.86 41.40
N PRO A 608 -29.18 55.67 40.70
CA PRO A 608 -30.61 55.83 40.98
C PRO A 608 -31.43 54.54 40.83
N TYR A 609 -32.39 54.36 41.73
CA TYR A 609 -33.37 53.28 41.73
C TYR A 609 -34.78 53.84 41.89
N ALA A 610 -35.74 53.31 41.15
CA ALA A 610 -37.15 53.68 41.26
C ALA A 610 -38.09 52.51 40.97
N GLU A 611 -39.20 52.46 41.70
CA GLU A 611 -40.35 51.61 41.40
C GLU A 611 -41.60 52.47 41.19
N TYR A 612 -42.53 51.97 40.37
CA TYR A 612 -43.76 52.67 40.01
C TYR A 612 -44.95 51.73 40.14
N TYR A 613 -46.13 52.29 40.38
CA TYR A 613 -47.39 51.55 40.38
C TYR A 613 -47.79 51.16 38.94
N VAL A 614 -48.10 49.88 38.71
CA VAL A 614 -48.51 49.36 37.39
C VAL A 614 -49.90 49.84 36.95
N THR A 615 -50.69 50.36 37.87
CA THR A 615 -52.07 50.84 37.64
C THR A 615 -52.10 52.20 36.95
N ASN A 616 -51.21 53.12 37.35
CA ASN A 616 -51.22 54.51 36.90
C ASN A 616 -49.84 55.08 36.55
N GLY A 617 -48.75 54.32 36.71
CA GLY A 617 -47.38 54.75 36.43
C GLY A 617 -46.80 55.74 37.45
N GLN A 618 -47.50 56.03 38.56
CA GLN A 618 -46.99 56.94 39.59
C GLN A 618 -45.82 56.31 40.35
N LEU A 619 -44.90 57.17 40.81
CA LEU A 619 -43.72 56.76 41.55
C LEU A 619 -44.13 56.14 42.88
N LYS A 620 -43.73 54.90 43.14
CA LYS A 620 -44.01 54.17 44.38
C LYS A 620 -42.91 54.38 45.41
N ARG A 621 -41.66 54.30 44.97
CA ARG A 621 -40.48 54.60 45.79
C ARG A 621 -39.26 54.90 44.94
N GLN A 622 -38.34 55.69 45.47
CA GLN A 622 -37.04 55.94 44.88
C GLN A 622 -35.94 56.08 45.93
N GLY A 623 -34.71 55.91 45.48
CA GLY A 623 -33.51 56.16 46.29
C GLY A 623 -32.25 55.85 45.51
N GLU A 624 -31.12 55.81 46.22
CA GLU A 624 -29.82 55.52 45.64
C GLU A 624 -29.30 54.14 46.09
N MET A 625 -28.69 53.41 45.15
CA MET A 625 -28.03 52.14 45.40
C MET A 625 -26.52 52.31 45.20
N ILE A 626 -25.70 51.76 46.10
CA ILE A 626 -24.25 51.60 45.89
C ILE A 626 -23.90 50.14 46.13
N LYS A 627 -23.34 49.48 45.12
CA LYS A 627 -22.96 48.05 45.18
C LYS A 627 -24.09 47.13 45.68
N ASN A 628 -25.29 47.32 45.13
CA ASN A 628 -26.54 46.62 45.49
C ASN A 628 -27.06 46.90 46.91
N VAL A 629 -26.55 47.92 47.60
CA VAL A 629 -26.97 48.30 48.95
C VAL A 629 -27.64 49.67 48.91
N GLN A 630 -28.77 49.81 49.62
CA GLN A 630 -29.50 51.07 49.71
C GLN A 630 -28.69 52.11 50.51
N THR A 631 -28.60 53.34 49.99
CA THR A 631 -27.91 54.45 50.64
C THR A 631 -28.60 55.78 50.32
N GLY A 632 -28.30 56.82 51.11
CA GLY A 632 -28.85 58.16 50.93
C GLY A 632 -30.34 58.24 51.27
N LEU A 633 -31.02 59.25 50.74
CA LEU A 633 -32.43 59.50 50.99
C LEU A 633 -33.32 58.54 50.17
N TRP A 634 -34.14 57.76 50.87
CA TRP A 634 -35.18 56.91 50.28
C TRP A 634 -36.55 57.51 50.55
N GLN A 635 -37.35 57.63 49.49
CA GLN A 635 -38.68 58.20 49.56
C GLN A 635 -39.69 57.24 48.98
N GLY A 636 -40.89 57.21 49.56
CA GLY A 636 -42.04 56.47 49.06
C GLY A 636 -43.25 57.36 48.93
N TRP A 637 -44.16 56.98 48.04
CA TRP A 637 -45.45 57.63 47.85
C TRP A 637 -46.56 56.57 47.83
N PHE A 638 -47.76 57.00 48.22
CA PHE A 638 -48.99 56.27 47.98
C PHE A 638 -49.37 56.35 46.50
N GLU A 639 -50.35 55.55 46.08
CA GLU A 639 -50.79 55.46 44.68
C GLU A 639 -51.50 56.73 44.18
N ASP A 640 -51.89 57.64 45.07
CA ASP A 640 -52.43 58.97 44.76
C ASP A 640 -51.36 60.06 44.63
N GLY A 641 -50.10 59.72 44.90
CA GLY A 641 -48.95 60.62 44.80
C GLY A 641 -48.63 61.37 46.10
N MET A 642 -49.38 61.15 47.19
CA MET A 642 -48.99 61.68 48.50
C MET A 642 -47.77 60.92 49.04
N GLN A 643 -46.82 61.63 49.64
CA GLN A 643 -45.63 61.01 50.21
C GLN A 643 -46.03 60.08 51.37
N SER A 644 -45.56 58.83 51.34
CA SER A 644 -45.82 57.83 52.38
C SER A 644 -44.70 57.75 53.41
N PHE A 645 -43.44 57.92 52.97
CA PHE A 645 -42.29 58.02 53.88
C PHE A 645 -41.09 58.74 53.24
N SER A 646 -40.17 59.17 54.08
CA SER A 646 -38.78 59.50 53.72
C SER A 646 -37.84 58.95 54.80
N SER A 647 -36.76 58.29 54.42
CA SER A 647 -35.80 57.71 55.35
C SER A 647 -34.39 57.85 54.80
N GLU A 648 -33.46 58.33 55.61
CA GLU A 648 -32.04 58.28 55.28
C GLU A 648 -31.48 56.88 55.60
N LEU A 649 -30.79 56.28 54.64
CA LEU A 649 -30.17 54.96 54.74
C LEU A 649 -28.66 55.05 54.57
N LEU A 650 -27.91 54.30 55.37
CA LEU A 650 -26.47 54.09 55.22
C LEU A 650 -26.19 52.60 55.27
N ALA A 651 -25.57 52.07 54.21
CA ALA A 651 -25.25 50.64 54.08
C ALA A 651 -26.48 49.73 54.32
N GLY A 652 -27.66 50.13 53.84
CA GLY A 652 -28.90 49.37 53.95
C GLY A 652 -29.63 49.48 55.29
N GLN A 653 -29.11 50.26 56.24
CA GLN A 653 -29.72 50.48 57.55
C GLN A 653 -30.17 51.93 57.70
N GLN A 654 -31.24 52.17 58.46
CA GLN A 654 -31.69 53.53 58.78
C GLN A 654 -30.59 54.32 59.52
N HIS A 655 -30.25 55.49 59.03
CA HIS A 655 -29.22 56.35 59.60
C HIS A 655 -29.52 57.80 59.23
N GLY A 656 -29.86 58.61 60.24
CA GLY A 656 -30.36 59.96 60.10
C GLY A 656 -31.87 60.05 60.29
N GLU A 657 -32.49 60.97 59.58
CA GLU A 657 -33.90 61.31 59.75
C GLU A 657 -34.84 60.31 59.05
N HIS A 658 -35.94 59.98 59.73
CA HIS A 658 -37.03 59.17 59.20
C HIS A 658 -38.38 59.84 59.46
N ARG A 659 -39.19 59.96 58.41
CA ARG A 659 -40.57 60.44 58.46
C ARG A 659 -41.51 59.46 57.78
N GLU A 660 -42.64 59.18 58.39
CA GLU A 660 -43.73 58.38 57.83
C GLU A 660 -45.01 59.21 57.87
N TYR A 661 -45.87 59.05 56.88
CA TYR A 661 -47.10 59.82 56.69
C TYR A 661 -48.31 58.90 56.57
N TYR A 662 -49.48 59.36 57.00
CA TYR A 662 -50.75 58.73 56.69
C TYR A 662 -51.19 59.05 55.26
N ALA A 663 -52.11 58.25 54.71
CA ALA A 663 -52.67 58.48 53.37
C ALA A 663 -53.42 59.82 53.22
N ASN A 664 -53.81 60.47 54.33
CA ASN A 664 -54.39 61.82 54.32
C ASN A 664 -53.33 62.94 54.28
N GLY A 665 -52.04 62.60 54.14
CA GLY A 665 -50.90 63.52 54.08
C GLY A 665 -50.39 64.01 55.44
N GLN A 666 -51.04 63.66 56.55
CA GLN A 666 -50.56 64.06 57.88
C GLN A 666 -49.37 63.21 58.32
N LEU A 667 -48.41 63.84 59.00
CA LEU A 667 -47.24 63.16 59.57
C LEU A 667 -47.74 62.11 60.58
N LYS A 668 -47.29 60.87 60.42
CA LYS A 668 -47.60 59.74 61.30
C LYS A 668 -46.49 59.55 62.34
N GLN A 669 -45.25 59.60 61.88
CA GLN A 669 -44.08 59.36 62.69
C GLN A 669 -42.91 60.22 62.23
N HIS A 670 -42.13 60.74 63.16
CA HIS A 670 -40.83 61.36 62.93
C HIS A 670 -39.83 60.80 63.93
N ALA A 671 -38.71 60.27 63.44
CA ALA A 671 -37.74 59.55 64.24
C ALA A 671 -36.31 59.80 63.75
N GLN A 672 -35.35 59.69 64.66
CA GLN A 672 -33.92 59.73 64.37
C GLN A 672 -33.31 58.34 64.58
N PHE A 673 -32.52 57.88 63.61
CA PHE A 673 -31.88 56.57 63.63
C PHE A 673 -30.35 56.68 63.51
N GLU A 674 -29.63 55.78 64.17
CA GLU A 674 -28.21 55.56 63.93
C GLU A 674 -27.94 54.07 63.75
N LYS A 675 -27.50 53.68 62.54
CA LYS A 675 -27.14 52.29 62.20
C LYS A 675 -28.25 51.28 62.54
N GLY A 676 -29.47 51.62 62.11
CA GLY A 676 -30.67 50.79 62.24
C GLY A 676 -31.33 50.83 63.62
N LYS A 677 -30.83 51.62 64.57
CA LYS A 677 -31.40 51.76 65.92
C LYS A 677 -31.92 53.17 66.14
N LEU A 678 -33.06 53.32 66.82
CA LEU A 678 -33.54 54.64 67.25
C LEU A 678 -32.49 55.32 68.13
N ASN A 679 -32.12 56.54 67.78
CA ASN A 679 -31.14 57.34 68.52
C ASN A 679 -31.47 58.83 68.40
N GLY A 680 -32.22 59.34 69.39
CA GLY A 680 -32.78 60.69 69.42
C GLY A 680 -34.27 60.69 69.74
N LEU A 681 -34.95 61.77 69.38
CA LEU A 681 -36.38 61.94 69.61
C LEU A 681 -37.21 61.13 68.61
N LEU A 682 -38.12 60.31 69.11
CA LEU A 682 -39.23 59.72 68.37
C LEU A 682 -40.50 60.50 68.68
N THR A 683 -41.24 60.93 67.66
CA THR A 683 -42.55 61.56 67.79
C THR A 683 -43.56 60.83 66.91
N GLN A 684 -44.65 60.40 67.51
CA GLN A 684 -45.77 59.73 66.87
C GLN A 684 -46.99 60.65 66.93
N TYR A 685 -47.81 60.62 65.87
CA TYR A 685 -49.00 61.45 65.73
C TYR A 685 -50.23 60.59 65.39
N TYR A 686 -51.39 61.04 65.85
CA TYR A 686 -52.68 60.50 65.42
C TYR A 686 -52.99 60.91 63.97
N GLN A 687 -53.92 60.20 63.33
CA GLN A 687 -54.49 60.56 62.02
C GLN A 687 -55.21 61.91 61.97
N THR A 688 -55.33 62.61 63.10
CA THR A 688 -55.86 63.97 63.21
C THR A 688 -54.77 65.04 63.14
N GLY A 689 -53.49 64.65 63.22
CA GLY A 689 -52.32 65.53 63.23
C GLY A 689 -51.89 65.96 64.63
N LYS A 690 -52.66 65.57 65.66
CA LYS A 690 -52.28 65.79 67.07
C LYS A 690 -51.23 64.76 67.49
N GLN A 691 -50.26 65.20 68.27
CA GLN A 691 -49.23 64.32 68.82
C GLN A 691 -49.88 63.22 69.68
N GLU A 692 -49.44 61.98 69.49
CA GLU A 692 -49.85 60.80 70.25
C GLU A 692 -48.84 60.54 71.37
N TYR A 693 -47.55 60.52 71.04
CA TYR A 693 -46.47 60.52 72.02
C TYR A 693 -45.17 61.06 71.46
N GLN A 694 -44.26 61.43 72.36
CA GLN A 694 -42.84 61.62 72.07
C GLN A 694 -41.99 60.92 73.11
N GLU A 695 -40.87 60.34 72.69
CA GLU A 695 -39.98 59.55 73.52
C GLU A 695 -38.53 59.84 73.13
N GLN A 696 -37.63 59.98 74.11
CA GLN A 696 -36.19 60.03 73.87
C GLN A 696 -35.61 58.61 73.83
N TRP A 697 -34.79 58.34 72.82
CA TRP A 697 -34.15 57.04 72.60
C TRP A 697 -32.63 57.18 72.51
N LEU A 698 -31.90 56.26 73.13
CA LEU A 698 -30.44 56.15 73.00
C LEU A 698 -30.08 54.72 72.60
N LYS A 699 -29.45 54.57 71.42
CA LYS A 699 -28.97 53.26 70.91
C LYS A 699 -30.04 52.15 70.92
N GLY A 700 -31.28 52.50 70.60
CA GLY A 700 -32.42 51.60 70.50
C GLY A 700 -33.10 51.29 71.83
N GLN A 701 -32.82 52.05 72.89
CA GLN A 701 -33.52 51.97 74.18
C GLN A 701 -34.14 53.31 74.57
N LYS A 702 -35.34 53.32 75.18
CA LYS A 702 -35.93 54.53 75.79
C LYS A 702 -35.03 55.05 76.92
N GLU A 703 -34.58 56.29 76.78
CA GLU A 703 -33.61 56.95 77.65
C GLU A 703 -33.86 58.48 77.63
N GLY A 704 -34.41 59.04 78.70
CA GLY A 704 -34.76 60.45 78.83
C GLY A 704 -36.27 60.72 78.90
N GLU A 705 -36.68 61.95 78.61
CA GLU A 705 -38.08 62.36 78.74
C GLU A 705 -39.01 61.62 77.75
N ALA A 706 -40.21 61.28 78.24
CA ALA A 706 -41.31 60.77 77.45
C ALA A 706 -42.60 61.52 77.79
N SER A 707 -43.44 61.76 76.79
CA SER A 707 -44.74 62.39 76.94
C SER A 707 -45.76 61.73 76.03
N TYR A 708 -46.89 61.32 76.59
CA TYR A 708 -48.01 60.70 75.91
C TYR A 708 -49.22 61.63 76.00
N PHE A 709 -50.04 61.65 74.97
CA PHE A 709 -51.15 62.60 74.82
C PHE A 709 -52.45 61.84 74.54
N HIS A 710 -53.56 62.40 74.99
CA HIS A 710 -54.90 61.93 74.63
C HIS A 710 -55.20 62.29 73.18
N THR A 711 -56.18 61.63 72.56
CA THR A 711 -56.63 61.92 71.17
C THR A 711 -57.11 63.36 70.97
N ASN A 712 -57.46 64.06 72.05
CA ASN A 712 -57.82 65.48 72.02
C ASN A 712 -56.61 66.44 72.04
N GLY A 713 -55.39 65.93 72.19
CA GLY A 713 -54.12 66.67 72.19
C GLY A 713 -53.67 67.15 73.57
N LYS A 714 -54.43 66.90 74.64
CA LYS A 714 -53.99 67.20 76.01
C LYS A 714 -53.04 66.12 76.52
N LEU A 715 -52.08 66.51 77.37
CA LEU A 715 -51.13 65.59 77.98
C LEU A 715 -51.89 64.50 78.73
N ALA A 716 -51.50 63.24 78.55
CA ALA A 716 -52.05 62.08 79.22
C ALA A 716 -51.09 61.56 80.28
N GLU A 717 -49.80 61.50 79.94
CA GLU A 717 -48.76 60.98 80.82
C GLU A 717 -47.41 61.64 80.47
N LYS A 718 -46.60 61.99 81.46
CA LYS A 718 -45.23 62.50 81.27
C LYS A 718 -44.30 61.97 82.37
N GLY A 719 -43.09 61.61 81.99
CA GLY A 719 -42.01 61.26 82.90
C GLY A 719 -40.71 60.99 82.16
N SER A 720 -39.79 60.26 82.79
CA SER A 720 -38.50 59.89 82.18
C SER A 720 -38.28 58.38 82.23
N TYR A 721 -37.58 57.87 81.22
CA TYR A 721 -37.07 56.52 81.15
C TYR A 721 -35.56 56.48 81.40
N LEU A 722 -35.10 55.47 82.12
CA LEU A 722 -33.70 55.08 82.23
C LEU A 722 -33.59 53.60 81.87
N ARG A 723 -32.91 53.27 80.77
CA ARG A 723 -32.72 51.90 80.26
C ARG A 723 -34.05 51.15 80.15
N GLU A 724 -35.03 51.71 79.43
CA GLU A 724 -36.38 51.17 79.22
C GLU A 724 -37.30 51.13 80.46
N ARG A 725 -36.89 51.70 81.59
CA ARG A 725 -37.68 51.67 82.83
C ARG A 725 -38.09 53.07 83.23
N LYS A 726 -39.34 53.25 83.64
CA LYS A 726 -39.84 54.48 84.26
C LYS A 726 -38.97 54.80 85.46
N GLU A 727 -38.44 56.02 85.49
CA GLU A 727 -37.53 56.54 86.49
C GLU A 727 -37.90 58.00 86.83
N GLY A 728 -37.81 58.37 88.11
CA GLY A 728 -38.13 59.73 88.57
C GLY A 728 -39.62 60.03 88.61
N LEU A 729 -39.98 61.32 88.61
CA LEU A 729 -41.37 61.80 88.72
C LEU A 729 -42.17 61.49 87.45
N TRP A 730 -43.33 60.87 87.62
CA TRP A 730 -44.31 60.62 86.58
C TRP A 730 -45.63 61.30 86.91
N LEU A 731 -46.18 62.00 85.91
CA LEU A 731 -47.42 62.75 85.98
C LEU A 731 -48.43 62.12 85.02
N ASN A 732 -49.63 61.79 85.50
CA ASN A 732 -50.74 61.33 84.70
C ASN A 732 -51.87 62.35 84.76
N TYR A 733 -52.64 62.47 83.68
CA TYR A 733 -53.68 63.48 83.50
C TYR A 733 -54.95 62.86 82.94
N TRP A 734 -56.10 63.41 83.34
CA TRP A 734 -57.40 63.09 82.75
C TRP A 734 -57.53 63.74 81.36
N PRO A 735 -58.42 63.24 80.48
CA PRO A 735 -58.64 63.85 79.16
C PRO A 735 -59.05 65.32 79.20
N ASN A 736 -59.56 65.83 80.32
CA ASN A 736 -59.89 67.25 80.49
C ASN A 736 -58.65 68.13 80.82
N GLY A 737 -57.49 67.54 81.10
CA GLY A 737 -56.23 68.23 81.43
C GLY A 737 -55.95 68.35 82.93
N GLU A 738 -56.90 67.98 83.79
CA GLU A 738 -56.65 67.94 85.23
C GLU A 738 -55.70 66.80 85.60
N LYS A 739 -54.83 67.04 86.60
CA LYS A 739 -53.91 66.01 87.09
C LYS A 739 -54.74 64.83 87.60
N ARG A 740 -54.35 63.60 87.22
CA ARG A 740 -54.98 62.34 87.63
C ARG A 740 -54.17 61.64 88.70
N SER A 741 -52.86 61.59 88.52
CA SER A 741 -51.95 61.12 89.55
C SER A 741 -50.53 61.65 89.36
N GLU A 742 -49.76 61.71 90.44
CA GLU A 742 -48.32 61.93 90.39
C GLU A 742 -47.60 61.09 91.43
N GLY A 743 -46.39 60.67 91.08
CA GLY A 743 -45.51 59.93 91.99
C GLY A 743 -44.24 59.52 91.27
N SER A 744 -43.24 59.09 92.04
CA SER A 744 -41.95 58.69 91.46
C SER A 744 -41.91 57.19 91.16
N TYR A 745 -41.17 56.82 90.13
CA TYR A 745 -40.78 55.45 89.85
C TYR A 745 -39.27 55.28 90.09
N ILE A 746 -38.89 54.13 90.65
CA ILE A 746 -37.50 53.63 90.65
C ILE A 746 -37.52 52.29 89.92
N SER A 747 -36.92 52.22 88.74
CA SER A 747 -36.86 51.02 87.90
C SER A 747 -38.23 50.35 87.71
N ASN A 748 -39.22 51.10 87.20
CA ASN A 748 -40.62 50.69 86.98
C ASN A 748 -41.46 50.41 88.25
N ARG A 749 -40.89 50.47 89.46
CA ARG A 749 -41.66 50.30 90.70
C ARG A 749 -42.04 51.66 91.27
N GLN A 750 -43.30 51.83 91.65
CA GLN A 750 -43.77 53.02 92.34
C GLN A 750 -42.96 53.20 93.63
N SER A 751 -42.51 54.42 93.93
CA SER A 751 -41.70 54.73 95.10
C SER A 751 -42.09 56.08 95.69
N GLY A 752 -42.22 56.12 97.01
CA GLY A 752 -42.61 57.31 97.76
C GLY A 752 -44.11 57.58 97.65
N ASP A 753 -44.50 58.84 97.88
CA ASP A 753 -45.91 59.23 97.90
C ASP A 753 -46.47 59.33 96.48
N TRP A 754 -47.54 58.58 96.24
CA TRP A 754 -48.37 58.64 95.05
C TRP A 754 -49.67 59.35 95.36
N VAL A 755 -49.87 60.50 94.73
CA VAL A 755 -51.03 61.37 94.95
C VAL A 755 -52.02 61.17 93.82
N TYR A 756 -53.29 60.89 94.14
CA TYR A 756 -54.35 60.65 93.16
C TYR A 756 -55.45 61.70 93.26
N TYR A 757 -55.92 62.18 92.11
CA TYR A 757 -56.90 63.24 91.99
C TYR A 757 -58.09 62.79 91.12
N ASP A 758 -59.28 63.31 91.41
CA ASP A 758 -60.45 63.10 90.57
C ASP A 758 -60.43 64.00 89.32
N GLN A 759 -61.43 63.82 88.46
CA GLN A 759 -61.56 64.61 87.22
C GLN A 759 -61.80 66.11 87.45
N PHE A 760 -62.03 66.56 88.70
CA PHE A 760 -62.23 67.96 89.05
C PHE A 760 -61.02 68.57 89.79
N GLY A 761 -59.91 67.84 89.86
CA GLY A 761 -58.69 68.28 90.54
C GLY A 761 -58.72 68.11 92.07
N LYS A 762 -59.72 67.42 92.63
CA LYS A 762 -59.81 67.16 94.07
C LYS A 762 -58.99 65.94 94.45
N LEU A 763 -58.18 66.07 95.51
CA LEU A 763 -57.41 64.97 96.09
C LEU A 763 -58.34 63.82 96.52
N ILE A 764 -58.13 62.63 95.97
CA ILE A 764 -58.85 61.39 96.34
C ILE A 764 -58.12 60.69 97.49
N LYS A 765 -56.82 60.42 97.29
CA LYS A 765 -55.97 59.69 98.24
C LYS A 765 -54.49 59.91 97.96
N THR A 766 -53.67 59.72 98.98
CA THR A 766 -52.22 59.55 98.87
C THR A 766 -51.87 58.13 99.32
N GLU A 767 -51.12 57.41 98.50
CA GLU A 767 -50.61 56.07 98.83
C GLU A 767 -49.09 56.14 98.97
N HIS A 768 -48.56 55.54 100.03
CA HIS A 768 -47.11 55.43 100.23
C HIS A 768 -46.63 54.06 99.76
N HIS A 769 -45.64 54.04 98.86
CA HIS A 769 -45.09 52.84 98.21
C HIS A 769 -43.61 52.62 98.51
#